data_AF-R1GT68-F1
#
_entry.id   AF-R1GT68-F1
#
_cell.length_a   1.000
_cell.length_b   1.000
_cell.length_c   1.000
_cell.angle_alpha   90.00
_cell.angle_beta   90.00
_cell.angle_gamma   90.00
#
_symmetry.space_group_name_H-M   'P 1'
#
loop_
_entity.id
_entity.type
_entity.pdbx_description
1 polymer ?
#
loop_
_entity_poly.entity_id
_entity_poly.type
_entity_poly.pdbx_seq_one_letter_code
_entity_poly.pdbx_strand_id
1 'polypeptide(L)'
;MPQSPGLSSAGSPSPHSTSPLNPATGPYIELRDMKDDEHHGYRARDDGAQNSARPVDQLPVQQDGVQDIVTSWWLFELFAWLVSAGAMAVLVATLVLADEHPLPHWPMSITLNSFISILATIVKAAMVVPIAEGISQLKWLWFKKAGVLKDIQTFDEASRGMWGSLKLLLGTKGVHLAKLGAFLTVFSLAVDPFIQQIVTYPTRRVPSGLNSTVPIAYNYKDYSYGTIMALKKPTLSMKSAINSGLYNTNDDPLKDFEVTPYCPTGNCTWSEPYQSLAICSKCANITESLDKKCTGSGTLETCTWTLPNGFMLDGFYRGRIYMNSTGQVDSINFNDTQATLTTVTTIRSLHDLSSTNILGATAQECVLYACVEKYSARVEAGNFSETVTASYTNSTQPQTNDNITITPDGSTEQYIIESYAWNAVTQYFWSMWDGNVTGSTGTSSSSSDIADALYQLGDSGTGDGSPKPGGMNMTMAAIAKSMTHLLRNQALQNKAYASSASFDRSTAKGMAWTTQTFVHVRWLWIVLPAVLEVLTLVFLLGTILRSNASGVAIWKSSTLALLNIRMIDEDRQAQGAGLRDNGSNLATGRLGQLNEWANKSESCRNAVLDKQKGNHWQITIPVTAHIAIALLVLVILIPIVVIILITLMFDTRIIKLPLSAFIASALRRRISISAASSQRNQHRIGAKATQFTHVTSSRERGG
;
A
#
# COMPACT_ATOMS: atom_id res chain seq x y z
N MET A 1 -67.40 -10.64 15.12
CA MET A 1 -67.91 -12.01 15.33
C MET A 1 -67.28 -12.92 14.28
N PRO A 2 -66.97 -14.19 14.59
CA PRO A 2 -66.52 -14.77 15.87
C PRO A 2 -64.97 -14.92 15.79
N GLN A 3 -64.21 -15.88 16.35
CA GLN A 3 -64.40 -16.91 17.39
C GLN A 3 -63.05 -17.19 18.11
N SER A 4 -63.12 -17.88 19.25
CA SER A 4 -62.01 -18.54 20.00
C SER A 4 -62.40 -20.04 20.19
N PRO A 5 -61.82 -20.93 21.05
CA PRO A 5 -60.71 -20.77 22.02
C PRO A 5 -59.76 -22.00 22.19
N GLY A 6 -58.85 -21.92 23.19
CA GLY A 6 -58.09 -23.04 23.80
C GLY A 6 -56.75 -22.60 24.41
N LEU A 7 -56.69 -22.05 25.64
CA LEU A 7 -56.32 -22.74 26.92
C LEU A 7 -55.00 -23.55 26.85
N SER A 8 -54.04 -23.57 27.80
CA SER A 8 -53.86 -22.98 29.17
C SER A 8 -52.43 -23.35 29.66
N SER A 9 -51.76 -22.76 30.68
CA SER A 9 -51.93 -21.56 31.54
C SER A 9 -50.71 -21.36 32.48
N ALA A 10 -50.64 -20.23 33.20
CA ALA A 10 -49.88 -19.96 34.45
C ALA A 10 -48.35 -19.64 34.38
N GLY A 11 -47.92 -18.55 35.06
CA GLY A 11 -46.52 -18.37 35.48
C GLY A 11 -45.87 -16.97 35.57
N SER A 12 -46.57 -15.85 35.34
CA SER A 12 -46.02 -14.48 35.48
C SER A 12 -45.92 -14.01 36.96
N PRO A 13 -45.43 -12.79 37.30
CA PRO A 13 -44.68 -11.73 36.55
C PRO A 13 -43.35 -11.32 37.24
N SER A 14 -42.31 -10.73 36.63
CA SER A 14 -42.21 -9.56 35.72
C SER A 14 -42.48 -8.17 36.39
N PRO A 15 -41.99 -7.02 35.85
CA PRO A 15 -41.12 -6.11 36.63
C PRO A 15 -41.43 -4.58 36.43
N HIS A 16 -40.39 -3.73 36.56
CA HIS A 16 -40.18 -2.38 35.98
C HIS A 16 -40.48 -1.08 36.76
N SER A 17 -39.40 -0.26 36.86
CA SER A 17 -39.27 1.14 36.43
C SER A 17 -40.08 2.27 37.10
N THR A 18 -39.38 3.28 37.63
CA THR A 18 -39.32 4.65 37.05
C THR A 18 -38.35 5.58 37.83
N SER A 19 -37.78 6.58 37.14
CA SER A 19 -37.17 7.81 37.71
C SER A 19 -38.20 8.97 37.64
N PRO A 20 -37.99 10.24 38.08
CA PRO A 20 -36.76 10.90 38.59
C PRO A 20 -36.95 11.95 39.75
N LEU A 21 -35.89 12.72 40.03
CA LEU A 21 -35.85 14.14 40.51
C LEU A 21 -36.15 14.57 41.98
N ASN A 22 -35.19 15.37 42.48
CA ASN A 22 -35.23 16.49 43.46
C ASN A 22 -35.07 16.24 44.99
N PRO A 23 -34.44 17.19 45.75
CA PRO A 23 -34.02 16.99 47.15
C PRO A 23 -34.84 17.76 48.21
N ALA A 24 -34.83 17.27 49.46
CA ALA A 24 -35.12 18.08 50.66
C ALA A 24 -34.60 17.40 51.96
N THR A 25 -34.31 18.23 52.97
CA THR A 25 -34.21 17.92 54.43
C THR A 25 -33.17 16.89 54.93
N GLY A 26 -32.32 17.34 55.88
CA GLY A 26 -31.46 16.48 56.73
C GLY A 26 -32.19 15.98 58.00
N PRO A 27 -31.54 15.80 59.18
CA PRO A 27 -30.34 16.51 59.65
C PRO A 27 -29.16 15.60 60.09
N TYR A 28 -28.08 16.26 60.54
CA TYR A 28 -26.81 15.67 61.00
C TYR A 28 -26.84 15.23 62.47
N ILE A 29 -25.89 14.38 62.85
CA ILE A 29 -25.55 14.06 64.26
C ILE A 29 -24.31 14.88 64.65
N GLU A 30 -24.44 15.75 65.66
CA GLU A 30 -23.28 16.28 66.39
C GLU A 30 -22.84 15.29 67.48
N LEU A 31 -21.54 15.31 67.79
CA LEU A 31 -21.01 14.85 69.07
C LEU A 31 -20.06 15.91 69.61
N ARG A 32 -20.60 16.74 70.51
CA ARG A 32 -19.82 17.42 71.54
C ARG A 32 -19.81 16.53 72.78
N ASP A 33 -18.63 16.32 73.34
CA ASP A 33 -18.31 16.55 74.75
C ASP A 33 -17.04 15.79 75.13
N MET A 34 -16.01 16.55 75.51
CA MET A 34 -15.17 16.27 76.66
C MET A 34 -14.40 17.54 77.00
N LYS A 35 -14.52 17.97 78.26
CA LYS A 35 -13.94 19.18 78.81
C LYS A 35 -12.95 18.78 79.92
N ASP A 36 -11.91 19.59 80.05
CA ASP A 36 -10.95 19.75 81.14
C ASP A 36 -11.24 18.98 82.45
N ASP A 37 -10.23 18.30 83.01
CA ASP A 37 -9.67 18.74 84.30
C ASP A 37 -8.32 18.07 84.72
N GLU A 38 -7.60 18.82 85.57
CA GLU A 38 -6.54 18.47 86.54
C GLU A 38 -5.17 17.83 86.15
N HIS A 39 -4.16 18.69 86.25
CA HIS A 39 -2.91 18.55 87.03
C HIS A 39 -2.39 17.17 87.49
N HIS A 40 -1.15 16.86 87.10
CA HIS A 40 -0.12 16.35 88.03
C HIS A 40 1.27 16.88 87.65
N GLY A 41 1.96 17.52 88.61
CA GLY A 41 3.29 18.11 88.41
C GLY A 41 4.42 17.23 88.93
N TYR A 42 5.65 17.48 88.46
CA TYR A 42 6.86 17.02 89.14
C TYR A 42 7.93 18.12 89.23
N ARG A 43 8.57 18.13 90.39
CA ARG A 43 9.42 19.18 90.98
C ARG A 43 10.51 19.75 90.06
N ALA A 44 10.70 21.06 90.19
CA ALA A 44 11.97 21.71 89.89
C ALA A 44 13.07 21.23 90.86
N ARG A 45 14.32 21.20 90.37
CA ARG A 45 15.53 21.14 91.18
C ARG A 45 16.54 22.13 90.59
N ASP A 46 16.71 23.26 91.28
CA ASP A 46 17.87 24.11 91.09
C ASP A 46 19.12 23.38 91.62
N ASP A 47 20.19 23.40 90.83
CA ASP A 47 21.56 23.22 91.28
C ASP A 47 22.43 24.04 90.32
N GLY A 48 22.93 25.20 90.77
CA GLY A 48 23.60 26.18 89.91
C GLY A 48 25.11 25.96 89.78
N ALA A 49 25.65 26.20 88.58
CA ALA A 49 27.07 26.46 88.37
C ALA A 49 27.30 27.23 87.05
N GLN A 50 28.02 28.35 87.11
CA GLN A 50 28.47 29.09 85.93
C GLN A 50 29.78 28.51 85.36
N ASN A 51 29.91 28.62 84.04
CA ASN A 51 31.16 28.74 83.28
C ASN A 51 32.22 27.62 83.34
N SER A 52 32.28 26.84 82.24
CA SER A 52 33.51 26.80 81.44
C SER A 52 33.22 26.50 79.98
N ALA A 53 33.71 27.36 79.10
CA ALA A 53 33.61 27.17 77.66
C ALA A 53 34.60 26.08 77.19
N ARG A 54 34.19 25.29 76.21
CA ARG A 54 35.11 24.63 75.27
C ARG A 54 34.78 25.14 73.87
N PRO A 55 35.78 25.54 73.06
CA PRO A 55 35.53 25.89 71.67
C PRO A 55 35.09 24.62 70.92
N VAL A 56 34.04 24.74 70.11
CA VAL A 56 33.76 23.76 69.06
C VAL A 56 34.45 24.30 67.81
N ASP A 57 35.42 23.56 67.30
CA ASP A 57 36.16 23.94 66.11
C ASP A 57 35.23 24.12 64.91
N GLN A 58 35.45 25.21 64.17
CA GLN A 58 34.82 25.41 62.86
C GLN A 58 35.44 24.44 61.85
N LEU A 59 34.74 23.35 61.56
CA LEU A 59 35.03 22.55 60.36
C LEU A 59 34.65 23.37 59.11
N PRO A 60 35.48 23.37 58.06
CA PRO A 60 35.23 24.18 56.87
C PRO A 60 34.02 23.67 56.10
N VAL A 61 33.13 24.58 55.69
CA VAL A 61 32.03 24.28 54.77
C VAL A 61 32.62 24.07 53.38
N GLN A 62 32.93 22.82 53.04
CA GLN A 62 33.33 22.43 51.70
C GLN A 62 32.12 22.48 50.76
N GLN A 63 32.27 23.14 49.61
CA GLN A 63 31.18 23.38 48.65
C GLN A 63 30.85 22.15 47.80
N ASP A 64 30.28 21.10 48.41
CA ASP A 64 29.71 19.97 47.67
C ASP A 64 28.27 20.31 47.20
N GLY A 65 28.15 21.43 46.49
CA GLY A 65 26.91 21.96 45.97
C GLY A 65 26.51 21.33 44.62
N VAL A 66 25.21 21.26 44.36
CA VAL A 66 24.56 20.82 43.11
C VAL A 66 24.48 19.29 42.89
N GLN A 67 25.51 18.50 43.17
CA GLN A 67 25.54 17.10 42.68
C GLN A 67 24.63 16.11 43.44
N ASP A 68 24.46 16.24 44.75
CA ASP A 68 23.58 15.35 45.55
C ASP A 68 22.08 15.72 45.47
N ILE A 69 21.78 17.01 45.26
CA ILE A 69 20.40 17.54 45.24
C ILE A 69 19.66 17.13 43.95
N VAL A 70 20.37 17.13 42.82
CA VAL A 70 19.83 16.68 41.52
C VAL A 70 19.57 15.16 41.53
N THR A 71 20.36 14.42 42.29
CA THR A 71 20.49 12.95 42.24
C THR A 71 19.44 12.18 43.04
N SER A 72 18.68 12.81 43.95
CA SER A 72 17.71 12.08 44.79
C SER A 72 16.25 12.45 44.53
N TRP A 73 15.96 13.71 44.17
CA TRP A 73 14.58 14.21 44.10
C TRP A 73 13.98 14.32 42.68
N TRP A 74 14.79 14.34 41.61
CA TRP A 74 14.31 14.49 40.21
C TRP A 74 14.57 13.26 39.31
N LEU A 75 15.07 12.15 39.88
CA LEU A 75 15.39 10.95 39.09
C LEU A 75 14.16 10.33 38.43
N PHE A 76 12.99 10.38 39.06
CA PHE A 76 11.78 9.76 38.52
C PHE A 76 11.29 10.50 37.27
N GLU A 77 11.33 11.83 37.28
CA GLU A 77 10.97 12.67 36.13
C GLU A 77 11.98 12.52 34.99
N LEU A 78 13.28 12.43 35.29
CA LEU A 78 14.32 12.16 34.30
C LEU A 78 14.17 10.74 33.72
N PHE A 79 13.85 9.74 34.53
CA PHE A 79 13.58 8.38 34.06
C PHE A 79 12.32 8.33 33.17
N ALA A 80 11.24 9.01 33.56
CA ALA A 80 10.03 9.10 32.72
C ALA A 80 10.33 9.76 31.36
N TRP A 81 11.11 10.85 31.35
CA TRP A 81 11.56 11.46 30.09
C TRP A 81 12.42 10.49 29.26
N LEU A 82 13.37 9.77 29.88
CA LEU A 82 14.20 8.78 29.18
C LEU A 82 13.38 7.61 28.59
N VAL A 83 12.29 7.20 29.24
CA VAL A 83 11.35 6.20 28.70
C VAL A 83 10.59 6.76 27.49
N SER A 84 10.17 8.03 27.52
CA SER A 84 9.57 8.71 26.37
C SER A 84 10.53 8.77 25.18
N ALA A 85 11.73 9.30 25.39
CA ALA A 85 12.76 9.41 24.36
C ALA A 85 13.18 8.04 23.79
N GLY A 86 13.25 7.00 24.64
CA GLY A 86 13.50 5.63 24.23
C GLY A 86 12.38 5.05 23.35
N ALA A 87 11.12 5.22 23.74
CA ALA A 87 9.96 4.79 22.95
C ALA A 87 9.88 5.54 21.61
N MET A 88 10.20 6.84 21.60
CA MET A 88 10.31 7.64 20.38
C MET A 88 11.40 7.12 19.45
N ALA A 89 12.60 6.80 19.98
CA ALA A 89 13.69 6.25 19.18
C ALA A 89 13.33 4.88 18.56
N VAL A 90 12.60 4.01 19.28
CA VAL A 90 12.09 2.75 18.73
C VAL A 90 11.05 3.00 17.63
N LEU A 91 10.15 3.97 17.80
CA LEU A 91 9.16 4.37 16.80
C LEU A 91 9.84 4.91 15.53
N VAL A 92 10.84 5.78 15.65
CA VAL A 92 11.64 6.27 14.52
C VAL A 92 12.34 5.11 13.82
N ALA A 93 12.96 4.20 14.57
CA ALA A 93 13.70 3.07 14.01
C ALA A 93 12.79 2.10 13.22
N THR A 94 11.59 1.78 13.72
CA THR A 94 10.66 0.92 12.98
C THR A 94 10.09 1.59 11.74
N LEU A 95 9.90 2.92 11.75
CA LEU A 95 9.55 3.68 10.55
C LEU A 95 10.66 3.65 9.49
N VAL A 96 11.93 3.90 9.88
CA VAL A 96 13.08 3.84 8.95
C VAL A 96 13.24 2.45 8.32
N LEU A 97 12.99 1.39 9.09
CA LEU A 97 13.06 0.01 8.59
C LEU A 97 11.85 -0.42 7.75
N ALA A 98 10.71 0.26 7.87
CA ALA A 98 9.49 -0.03 7.13
C ALA A 98 9.34 0.84 5.85
N ASP A 99 9.96 2.01 5.79
CA ASP A 99 9.81 2.95 4.67
C ASP A 99 10.25 2.33 3.33
N GLU A 100 9.45 2.58 2.29
CA GLU A 100 9.64 2.09 0.93
C GLU A 100 9.72 0.54 0.77
N HIS A 101 9.34 -0.23 1.79
CA HIS A 101 9.26 -1.69 1.73
C HIS A 101 7.81 -2.20 1.53
N PRO A 102 7.62 -3.39 0.92
CA PRO A 102 6.32 -4.03 0.85
C PRO A 102 5.82 -4.37 2.27
N LEU A 103 4.50 -4.31 2.48
CA LEU A 103 3.89 -4.51 3.81
C LEU A 103 4.39 -5.79 4.51
N PRO A 104 5.17 -5.69 5.60
CA PRO A 104 5.75 -6.86 6.24
C PRO A 104 4.68 -7.69 6.96
N HIS A 105 4.74 -9.01 6.76
CA HIS A 105 3.86 -9.96 7.43
C HIS A 105 4.41 -10.24 8.84
N TRP A 106 3.91 -9.50 9.83
CA TRP A 106 4.38 -9.62 11.22
C TRP A 106 3.96 -10.97 11.85
N PRO A 107 4.87 -11.71 12.50
CA PRO A 107 4.58 -13.04 13.04
C PRO A 107 3.60 -13.03 14.24
N MET A 108 3.34 -11.86 14.82
CA MET A 108 2.45 -11.70 16.00
C MET A 108 1.05 -11.18 15.64
N SER A 109 0.65 -11.17 14.35
CA SER A 109 -0.63 -10.66 13.82
C SER A 109 -1.01 -9.19 14.16
N ILE A 110 -0.13 -8.45 14.84
CA ILE A 110 -0.26 -7.00 15.10
C ILE A 110 0.05 -6.21 13.82
N THR A 111 -0.81 -5.26 13.45
CA THR A 111 -0.57 -4.36 12.31
C THR A 111 0.48 -3.28 12.64
N LEU A 112 1.15 -2.74 11.61
CA LEU A 112 2.10 -1.63 11.79
C LEU A 112 1.46 -0.42 12.48
N ASN A 113 0.21 -0.07 12.11
CA ASN A 113 -0.56 0.99 12.76
C ASN A 113 -0.80 0.71 14.26
N SER A 114 -1.15 -0.54 14.60
CA SER A 114 -1.37 -0.95 15.99
C SER A 114 -0.08 -0.82 16.82
N PHE A 115 1.05 -1.25 16.27
CA PHE A 115 2.37 -1.14 16.92
C PHE A 115 2.78 0.33 17.14
N ILE A 116 2.61 1.18 16.13
CA ILE A 116 2.88 2.62 16.21
C ILE A 116 1.98 3.29 17.26
N SER A 117 0.70 2.94 17.32
CA SER A 117 -0.25 3.50 18.30
C SER A 117 0.12 3.16 19.75
N ILE A 118 0.62 1.93 20.01
CA ILE A 118 1.11 1.52 21.32
C ILE A 118 2.33 2.37 21.73
N LEU A 119 3.32 2.52 20.83
CA LEU A 119 4.50 3.35 21.11
C LEU A 119 4.15 4.83 21.30
N ALA A 120 3.23 5.39 20.50
CA ALA A 120 2.72 6.75 20.64
C ALA A 120 2.13 6.99 22.04
N THR A 121 1.33 6.03 22.51
CA THR A 121 0.71 6.07 23.84
C THR A 121 1.75 6.07 24.95
N ILE A 122 2.81 5.25 24.81
CA ILE A 122 3.93 5.18 25.78
C ILE A 122 4.71 6.50 25.81
N VAL A 123 5.08 7.05 24.65
CA VAL A 123 5.72 8.38 24.53
C VAL A 123 4.89 9.43 25.26
N LYS A 124 3.62 9.58 24.88
CA LYS A 124 2.73 10.60 25.44
C LYS A 124 2.55 10.46 26.95
N ALA A 125 2.33 9.25 27.46
CA ALA A 125 2.15 9.00 28.89
C ALA A 125 3.42 9.33 29.69
N ALA A 126 4.59 8.90 29.21
CA ALA A 126 5.86 9.13 29.88
C ALA A 126 6.30 10.62 29.80
N MET A 127 6.06 11.28 28.67
CA MET A 127 6.32 12.72 28.46
C MET A 127 5.53 13.64 29.39
N VAL A 128 4.29 13.28 29.78
CA VAL A 128 3.43 14.13 30.60
C VAL A 128 3.84 14.18 32.08
N VAL A 129 4.48 13.12 32.60
CA VAL A 129 4.96 13.05 34.00
C VAL A 129 5.88 14.23 34.38
N PRO A 130 7.01 14.51 33.68
CA PRO A 130 7.87 15.64 33.99
C PRO A 130 7.19 17.00 33.78
N ILE A 131 6.20 17.10 32.88
CA ILE A 131 5.41 18.34 32.69
C ILE A 131 4.57 18.62 33.95
N ALA A 132 3.81 17.64 34.43
CA ALA A 132 2.91 17.80 35.57
C ALA A 132 3.65 18.13 36.88
N GLU A 133 4.74 17.42 37.18
CA GLU A 133 5.55 17.68 38.37
C GLU A 133 6.34 18.99 38.26
N GLY A 134 6.81 19.35 37.06
CA GLY A 134 7.44 20.65 36.81
C GLY A 134 6.49 21.83 37.05
N ILE A 135 5.25 21.77 36.54
CA ILE A 135 4.23 22.80 36.82
C ILE A 135 3.94 22.88 38.33
N SER A 136 3.84 21.72 38.99
CA SER A 136 3.61 21.62 40.44
C SER A 136 4.73 22.26 41.27
N GLN A 137 6.00 22.16 40.85
CA GLN A 137 7.10 22.88 41.49
C GLN A 137 7.08 24.38 41.21
N LEU A 138 6.76 24.80 39.97
CA LEU A 138 6.71 26.23 39.60
C LEU A 138 5.62 27.02 40.35
N LYS A 139 4.59 26.34 40.87
CA LYS A 139 3.59 26.88 41.81
C LYS A 139 4.25 27.59 43.01
N TRP A 140 5.20 26.93 43.66
CA TRP A 140 5.89 27.44 44.84
C TRP A 140 6.83 28.60 44.52
N LEU A 141 7.48 28.51 43.36
CA LEU A 141 8.34 29.56 42.83
C LEU A 141 7.55 30.85 42.54
N TRP A 142 6.35 30.72 41.96
CA TRP A 142 5.46 31.85 41.71
C TRP A 142 4.91 32.43 43.01
N PHE A 143 4.48 31.59 43.96
CA PHE A 143 3.97 32.05 45.24
C PHE A 143 5.01 32.86 46.04
N LYS A 144 6.29 32.45 46.02
CA LYS A 144 7.41 33.22 46.59
C LYS A 144 7.58 34.61 45.99
N LYS A 145 7.19 34.83 44.73
CA LYS A 145 7.33 36.11 44.02
C LYS A 145 6.08 36.99 44.09
N ALA A 146 4.89 36.40 44.03
CA ALA A 146 3.63 37.12 43.83
C ALA A 146 2.68 37.12 45.04
N GLY A 147 2.78 36.14 45.95
CA GLY A 147 1.97 36.08 47.18
C GLY A 147 0.46 35.82 47.01
N VAL A 148 -0.06 35.66 45.80
CA VAL A 148 -1.51 35.50 45.54
C VAL A 148 -1.96 34.02 45.63
N LEU A 149 -2.91 33.73 46.51
CA LEU A 149 -3.42 32.36 46.74
C LEU A 149 -4.26 31.81 45.56
N LYS A 150 -5.00 32.68 44.85
CA LYS A 150 -5.79 32.29 43.64
C LYS A 150 -4.91 31.68 42.54
N ASP A 151 -3.67 32.15 42.43
CA ASP A 151 -2.74 31.65 41.42
C ASP A 151 -2.28 30.23 41.77
N ILE A 152 -2.08 29.90 43.05
CA ILE A 152 -1.75 28.53 43.50
C ILE A 152 -2.78 27.52 42.98
N GLN A 153 -4.08 27.82 43.12
CA GLN A 153 -5.15 26.96 42.60
C GLN A 153 -5.10 26.82 41.08
N THR A 154 -4.76 27.91 40.36
CA THR A 154 -4.64 27.88 38.89
C THR A 154 -3.48 27.01 38.43
N PHE A 155 -2.34 27.04 39.14
CA PHE A 155 -1.21 26.14 38.88
C PHE A 155 -1.52 24.68 39.24
N ASP A 156 -2.24 24.43 40.33
CA ASP A 156 -2.62 23.08 40.76
C ASP A 156 -3.67 22.44 39.84
N GLU A 157 -4.59 23.25 39.30
CA GLU A 157 -5.48 22.80 38.21
C GLU A 157 -4.69 22.53 36.93
N ALA A 158 -3.63 23.31 36.65
CA ALA A 158 -2.82 23.19 35.44
C ALA A 158 -1.91 21.95 35.41
N SER A 159 -1.33 21.54 36.54
CA SER A 159 -0.53 20.30 36.59
C SER A 159 -1.40 19.04 36.49
N ARG A 160 -2.66 19.11 36.92
CA ARG A 160 -3.61 17.98 36.89
C ARG A 160 -4.31 17.80 35.53
N GLY A 161 -4.23 18.77 34.62
CA GLY A 161 -4.83 18.60 33.30
C GLY A 161 -4.88 19.83 32.41
N MET A 162 -5.43 19.60 31.22
CA MET A 162 -5.47 20.55 30.13
C MET A 162 -6.29 21.81 30.41
N TRP A 163 -7.42 21.69 31.11
CA TRP A 163 -8.33 22.82 31.34
C TRP A 163 -7.68 23.88 32.25
N GLY A 164 -6.99 23.44 33.32
CA GLY A 164 -6.15 24.32 34.13
C GLY A 164 -4.96 24.87 33.36
N SER A 165 -4.33 24.07 32.49
CA SER A 165 -3.24 24.55 31.63
C SER A 165 -3.70 25.67 30.68
N LEU A 166 -4.89 25.54 30.08
CA LEU A 166 -5.49 26.58 29.24
C LEU A 166 -5.80 27.85 30.05
N LYS A 167 -6.38 27.70 31.24
CA LYS A 167 -6.59 28.82 32.19
C LYS A 167 -5.29 29.53 32.54
N LEU A 168 -4.21 28.79 32.80
CA LEU A 168 -2.90 29.35 33.18
C LEU A 168 -2.25 30.13 32.01
N LEU A 169 -2.37 29.62 30.78
CA LEU A 169 -1.92 30.29 29.55
C LEU A 169 -2.60 31.64 29.34
N LEU A 170 -3.93 31.69 29.51
CA LEU A 170 -4.76 32.87 29.25
C LEU A 170 -4.75 33.88 30.42
N GLY A 171 -4.75 33.41 31.67
CA GLY A 171 -4.95 34.25 32.85
C GLY A 171 -3.72 34.97 33.39
N THR A 172 -2.51 34.44 33.17
CA THR A 172 -1.29 34.96 33.84
C THR A 172 -0.47 35.91 32.95
N LYS A 173 0.07 37.00 33.51
CA LYS A 173 1.04 37.89 32.84
C LYS A 173 2.44 37.66 33.42
N GLY A 174 3.44 37.41 32.57
CA GLY A 174 4.86 37.35 32.95
C GLY A 174 5.45 35.99 33.40
N VAL A 175 4.73 34.87 33.28
CA VAL A 175 5.21 33.55 33.75
C VAL A 175 5.72 32.63 32.62
N HIS A 176 6.78 33.06 31.92
CA HIS A 176 7.29 32.39 30.72
C HIS A 176 7.50 30.86 30.85
N LEU A 177 8.12 30.39 31.94
CA LEU A 177 8.41 28.96 32.12
C LEU A 177 7.15 28.12 32.44
N ALA A 178 6.22 28.64 33.25
CA ALA A 178 4.97 27.92 33.54
C ALA A 178 4.03 27.88 32.32
N LYS A 179 4.05 28.94 31.50
CA LYS A 179 3.36 28.95 30.20
C LYS A 179 3.93 27.92 29.23
N LEU A 180 5.25 27.66 29.24
CA LEU A 180 5.83 26.56 28.46
C LEU A 180 5.28 25.21 28.92
N GLY A 181 5.25 24.93 30.22
CA GLY A 181 4.66 23.70 30.76
C GLY A 181 3.19 23.52 30.35
N ALA A 182 2.37 24.56 30.54
CA ALA A 182 0.96 24.54 30.16
C ALA A 182 0.73 24.42 28.63
N PHE A 183 1.59 25.01 27.81
CA PHE A 183 1.60 24.81 26.36
C PHE A 183 1.85 23.34 26.01
N LEU A 184 2.86 22.71 26.64
CA LEU A 184 3.19 21.30 26.42
C LEU A 184 2.03 20.37 26.82
N THR A 185 1.37 20.62 27.96
CA THR A 185 0.18 19.86 28.36
C THR A 185 -0.93 19.93 27.30
N VAL A 186 -1.21 21.13 26.74
CA VAL A 186 -2.27 21.31 25.74
C VAL A 186 -1.91 20.66 24.40
N PHE A 187 -0.69 20.89 23.90
CA PHE A 187 -0.26 20.33 22.61
C PHE A 187 0.02 18.82 22.66
N SER A 188 0.17 18.21 23.85
CA SER A 188 0.32 16.75 24.01
C SER A 188 -0.85 15.94 23.41
N LEU A 189 -2.06 16.51 23.29
CA LEU A 189 -3.17 15.82 22.60
C LEU A 189 -2.91 15.58 21.11
N ALA A 190 -2.19 16.47 20.45
CA ALA A 190 -1.95 16.38 19.02
C ALA A 190 -0.91 15.31 18.66
N VAL A 191 -0.19 14.75 19.65
CA VAL A 191 0.80 13.67 19.46
C VAL A 191 0.17 12.46 18.77
N ASP A 192 -0.95 11.95 19.29
CA ASP A 192 -1.58 10.73 18.75
C ASP A 192 -2.06 10.87 17.30
N PRO A 193 -2.87 11.89 16.91
CA PRO A 193 -3.31 12.03 15.53
C PRO A 193 -2.15 12.36 14.57
N PHE A 194 -1.11 13.08 15.00
CA PHE A 194 0.07 13.30 14.16
C PHE A 194 0.82 12.00 13.91
N ILE A 195 1.05 11.19 14.96
CA ILE A 195 1.74 9.91 14.82
C ILE A 195 0.93 8.93 13.95
N GLN A 196 -0.40 8.88 14.07
CA GLN A 196 -1.25 8.06 13.19
C GLN A 196 -1.17 8.48 11.71
N GLN A 197 -0.93 9.77 11.42
CA GLN A 197 -0.76 10.28 10.06
C GLN A 197 0.66 10.04 9.48
N ILE A 198 1.61 9.50 10.24
CA ILE A 198 2.96 9.25 9.73
C ILE A 198 2.95 8.21 8.59
N VAL A 199 2.17 7.13 8.71
CA VAL A 199 2.19 6.02 7.74
C VAL A 199 1.08 6.15 6.70
N THR A 200 1.44 5.92 5.44
CA THR A 200 0.51 5.75 4.32
C THR A 200 0.78 4.44 3.59
N TYR A 201 -0.25 3.92 2.91
CA TYR A 201 -0.24 2.60 2.27
C TYR A 201 -0.49 2.71 0.75
N PRO A 202 0.41 3.35 -0.03
CA PRO A 202 0.26 3.42 -1.47
C PRO A 202 0.34 2.03 -2.12
N THR A 203 -0.59 1.76 -3.03
CA THR A 203 -0.53 0.60 -3.91
C THR A 203 0.37 0.89 -5.11
N ARG A 204 1.25 -0.05 -5.45
CA ARG A 204 2.16 0.05 -6.60
C ARG A 204 2.03 -1.21 -7.45
N ARG A 205 2.08 -1.06 -8.78
CA ARG A 205 2.17 -2.19 -9.71
C ARG A 205 3.63 -2.66 -9.72
N VAL A 206 3.85 -3.94 -9.44
CA VAL A 206 5.16 -4.58 -9.49
C VAL A 206 5.10 -5.83 -10.36
N PRO A 207 6.20 -6.22 -11.05
CA PRO A 207 6.22 -7.44 -11.83
C PRO A 207 6.04 -8.65 -10.90
N SER A 208 5.08 -9.52 -11.22
CA SER A 208 4.73 -10.67 -10.38
C SER A 208 5.72 -11.83 -10.46
N GLY A 209 6.73 -11.76 -11.34
CA GLY A 209 7.62 -12.88 -11.67
C GLY A 209 6.94 -14.02 -12.46
N LEU A 210 5.62 -13.91 -12.71
CA LEU A 210 4.87 -14.85 -13.53
C LEU A 210 4.96 -14.45 -15.01
N ASN A 211 5.20 -15.45 -15.86
CA ASN A 211 5.15 -15.29 -17.30
C ASN A 211 3.69 -15.16 -17.77
N SER A 212 3.42 -14.20 -18.64
CA SER A 212 2.18 -14.14 -19.43
C SER A 212 2.49 -14.41 -20.90
N THR A 213 1.55 -14.98 -21.64
CA THR A 213 1.76 -15.38 -23.04
C THR A 213 0.54 -15.09 -23.92
N VAL A 214 0.78 -14.72 -25.18
CA VAL A 214 -0.24 -14.73 -26.25
C VAL A 214 0.20 -15.72 -27.34
N PRO A 215 -0.68 -16.58 -27.87
CA PRO A 215 -0.30 -17.46 -28.97
C PRO A 215 -0.08 -16.67 -30.28
N ILE A 216 0.96 -17.09 -31.01
CA ILE A 216 1.39 -16.54 -32.30
C ILE A 216 1.69 -17.69 -33.27
N ALA A 217 1.52 -17.45 -34.56
CA ALA A 217 1.81 -18.39 -35.63
C ALA A 217 3.08 -17.98 -36.39
N TYR A 218 4.02 -18.91 -36.56
CA TYR A 218 5.17 -18.75 -37.48
C TYR A 218 4.97 -19.53 -38.77
N ASN A 219 4.37 -20.71 -38.69
CA ASN A 219 4.15 -21.57 -39.85
C ASN A 219 2.73 -22.14 -39.93
N TYR A 220 2.25 -22.35 -41.16
CA TYR A 220 1.04 -23.12 -41.44
C TYR A 220 1.31 -24.22 -42.45
N LYS A 221 0.93 -25.45 -42.09
CA LYS A 221 1.21 -26.67 -42.87
C LYS A 221 0.10 -27.72 -42.78
N ASP A 222 -1.05 -27.35 -42.25
CA ASP A 222 -2.13 -28.28 -41.97
C ASP A 222 -2.96 -28.54 -43.23
N TYR A 223 -3.04 -29.80 -43.66
CA TYR A 223 -3.89 -30.23 -44.76
C TYR A 223 -4.35 -31.68 -44.54
N SER A 224 -5.46 -32.04 -45.15
CA SER A 224 -6.02 -33.39 -45.15
C SER A 224 -5.89 -34.03 -46.53
N TYR A 225 -5.75 -35.36 -46.55
CA TYR A 225 -5.83 -36.14 -47.79
C TYR A 225 -7.29 -36.32 -48.20
N GLY A 226 -7.58 -36.15 -49.49
CA GLY A 226 -8.86 -36.51 -50.07
C GLY A 226 -9.04 -38.02 -50.19
N THR A 227 -10.18 -38.43 -50.76
CA THR A 227 -10.46 -39.84 -51.13
C THR A 227 -9.45 -40.41 -52.13
N ILE A 228 -8.74 -39.55 -52.85
CA ILE A 228 -7.58 -39.86 -53.68
C ILE A 228 -6.37 -39.18 -53.02
N MET A 229 -5.29 -39.91 -52.73
CA MET A 229 -4.13 -39.38 -51.99
C MET A 229 -3.43 -38.18 -52.67
N ALA A 230 -3.58 -38.05 -53.99
CA ALA A 230 -3.06 -36.90 -54.75
C ALA A 230 -3.86 -35.60 -54.51
N LEU A 231 -5.13 -35.69 -54.08
CA LEU A 231 -5.96 -34.53 -53.78
C LEU A 231 -5.72 -34.09 -52.33
N LYS A 232 -5.26 -32.86 -52.14
CA LYS A 232 -5.10 -32.23 -50.83
C LYS A 232 -6.28 -31.29 -50.58
N LYS A 233 -6.84 -31.30 -49.38
CA LYS A 233 -7.99 -30.46 -48.98
C LYS A 233 -7.69 -29.79 -47.63
N PRO A 234 -8.27 -28.61 -47.32
CA PRO A 234 -8.13 -28.01 -46.00
C PRO A 234 -8.70 -28.95 -44.94
N THR A 235 -8.10 -28.94 -43.75
CA THR A 235 -8.63 -29.69 -42.61
C THR A 235 -10.01 -29.17 -42.21
N LEU A 236 -10.79 -30.01 -41.53
CA LEU A 236 -12.15 -29.64 -41.11
C LEU A 236 -12.14 -28.40 -40.21
N SER A 237 -11.10 -28.20 -39.41
CA SER A 237 -10.88 -26.99 -38.61
C SER A 237 -10.74 -25.73 -39.48
N MET A 238 -9.96 -25.78 -40.57
CA MET A 238 -9.83 -24.63 -41.49
C MET A 238 -11.14 -24.32 -42.21
N LYS A 239 -11.87 -25.35 -42.67
CA LYS A 239 -13.21 -25.16 -43.24
C LYS A 239 -14.21 -24.59 -42.23
N SER A 240 -14.13 -25.04 -40.98
CA SER A 240 -14.95 -24.51 -39.90
C SER A 240 -14.64 -23.04 -39.63
N ALA A 241 -13.37 -22.63 -39.60
CA ALA A 241 -13.02 -21.21 -39.40
C ALA A 241 -13.50 -20.33 -40.57
N ILE A 242 -13.33 -20.81 -41.82
CA ILE A 242 -13.84 -20.12 -43.02
C ILE A 242 -15.37 -19.93 -42.91
N ASN A 243 -16.11 -20.99 -42.60
CA ASN A 243 -17.56 -20.92 -42.45
C ASN A 243 -17.98 -20.07 -41.23
N SER A 244 -17.31 -20.17 -40.09
CA SER A 244 -17.61 -19.37 -38.90
C SER A 244 -17.43 -17.88 -39.15
N GLY A 245 -16.41 -17.48 -39.93
CA GLY A 245 -16.24 -16.09 -40.33
C GLY A 245 -17.26 -15.64 -41.39
N LEU A 246 -17.62 -16.51 -42.33
CA LEU A 246 -18.62 -16.22 -43.36
C LEU A 246 -20.03 -16.03 -42.78
N TYR A 247 -20.48 -16.93 -41.91
CA TYR A 247 -21.83 -16.92 -41.34
C TYR A 247 -21.94 -16.10 -40.04
N ASN A 248 -20.97 -15.23 -39.73
CA ASN A 248 -21.04 -14.38 -38.53
C ASN A 248 -22.00 -13.19 -38.77
N THR A 249 -23.11 -13.19 -38.04
CA THR A 249 -24.17 -12.16 -38.09
C THR A 249 -24.16 -11.20 -36.89
N ASN A 250 -23.17 -11.29 -36.00
CA ASN A 250 -23.05 -10.40 -34.84
C ASN A 250 -22.73 -8.95 -35.24
N ASP A 251 -23.08 -7.99 -34.38
CA ASP A 251 -22.85 -6.55 -34.62
C ASP A 251 -21.38 -6.17 -34.82
N ASP A 252 -20.47 -6.94 -34.20
CA ASP A 252 -19.01 -6.82 -34.39
C ASP A 252 -18.39 -8.21 -34.57
N PRO A 253 -18.35 -8.74 -35.81
CA PRO A 253 -17.93 -10.11 -36.08
C PRO A 253 -16.40 -10.31 -35.94
N LEU A 254 -15.64 -9.25 -35.65
CA LEU A 254 -14.20 -9.34 -35.43
C LEU A 254 -13.85 -9.70 -33.98
N LYS A 255 -14.73 -9.37 -33.02
CA LYS A 255 -14.53 -9.66 -31.58
C LYS A 255 -14.60 -11.14 -31.25
N ASP A 256 -15.48 -11.90 -31.89
CA ASP A 256 -15.66 -13.35 -31.64
C ASP A 256 -14.39 -14.17 -31.93
N PHE A 257 -13.51 -13.62 -32.75
CA PHE A 257 -12.24 -14.22 -33.16
C PHE A 257 -11.02 -13.55 -32.49
N GLU A 258 -11.22 -12.79 -31.42
CA GLU A 258 -10.12 -12.35 -30.56
C GLU A 258 -9.39 -13.54 -29.92
N VAL A 259 -8.11 -13.35 -29.62
CA VAL A 259 -7.23 -14.41 -29.12
C VAL A 259 -7.15 -14.32 -27.60
N THR A 260 -7.42 -15.42 -26.90
CA THR A 260 -7.33 -15.46 -25.43
C THR A 260 -5.86 -15.55 -24.97
N PRO A 261 -5.32 -14.54 -24.26
CA PRO A 261 -3.98 -14.62 -23.67
C PRO A 261 -3.99 -15.42 -22.37
N TYR A 262 -2.85 -16.01 -22.02
CA TYR A 262 -2.60 -16.49 -20.66
C TYR A 262 -2.07 -15.33 -19.80
N CYS A 263 -2.94 -14.74 -18.98
CA CYS A 263 -2.62 -13.67 -18.05
C CYS A 263 -3.09 -14.02 -16.62
N PRO A 264 -2.24 -14.56 -15.74
CA PRO A 264 -2.67 -15.09 -14.44
C PRO A 264 -3.08 -14.00 -13.41
N THR A 265 -2.67 -12.75 -13.59
CA THR A 265 -2.97 -11.65 -12.66
C THR A 265 -4.08 -10.70 -13.13
N GLY A 266 -4.64 -10.91 -14.33
CA GLY A 266 -5.59 -9.98 -14.93
C GLY A 266 -5.02 -8.60 -15.30
N ASN A 267 -3.71 -8.36 -15.14
CA ASN A 267 -3.02 -7.17 -15.64
C ASN A 267 -1.68 -7.60 -16.23
N CYS A 268 -1.57 -7.64 -17.56
CA CYS A 268 -0.37 -8.11 -18.26
C CYS A 268 -0.01 -7.17 -19.42
N THR A 269 1.27 -6.97 -19.67
CA THR A 269 1.76 -6.11 -20.76
C THR A 269 2.86 -6.78 -21.55
N TRP A 270 2.79 -6.68 -22.87
CA TRP A 270 3.85 -7.04 -23.78
C TRP A 270 4.56 -5.74 -24.17
N SER A 271 5.73 -5.49 -23.57
CA SER A 271 6.47 -4.23 -23.77
C SER A 271 7.03 -4.11 -25.18
N GLU A 272 7.47 -5.24 -25.74
CA GLU A 272 7.87 -5.34 -27.13
C GLU A 272 6.69 -5.83 -28.00
N PRO A 273 6.41 -5.16 -29.13
CA PRO A 273 5.39 -5.62 -30.07
C PRO A 273 5.88 -6.88 -30.79
N TYR A 274 5.00 -7.88 -30.90
CA TYR A 274 5.31 -9.19 -31.49
C TYR A 274 4.68 -9.34 -32.87
N GLN A 275 5.22 -10.27 -33.67
CA GLN A 275 4.76 -10.55 -35.02
C GLN A 275 4.14 -11.95 -35.11
N SER A 276 3.04 -12.09 -35.86
CA SER A 276 2.42 -13.38 -36.16
C SER A 276 1.93 -13.42 -37.61
N LEU A 277 2.01 -14.60 -38.21
CA LEU A 277 1.29 -14.92 -39.44
C LEU A 277 -0.21 -14.71 -39.22
N ALA A 278 -0.85 -14.13 -40.24
CA ALA A 278 -2.27 -13.84 -40.30
C ALA A 278 -2.79 -13.99 -41.75
N ILE A 279 -4.10 -14.04 -41.89
CA ILE A 279 -4.80 -13.83 -43.16
C ILE A 279 -5.35 -12.41 -43.12
N CYS A 280 -5.09 -11.64 -44.17
CA CYS A 280 -5.59 -10.29 -44.35
C CYS A 280 -6.63 -10.27 -45.48
N SER A 281 -7.53 -9.27 -45.45
CA SER A 281 -8.50 -9.01 -46.50
C SER A 281 -8.36 -7.58 -47.06
N LYS A 282 -8.71 -7.42 -48.34
CA LYS A 282 -8.94 -6.12 -48.99
C LYS A 282 -10.15 -6.24 -49.91
N CYS A 283 -10.85 -5.14 -50.14
CA CYS A 283 -11.93 -5.06 -51.11
C CYS A 283 -11.83 -3.75 -51.91
N ALA A 284 -12.19 -3.81 -53.20
CA ALA A 284 -12.24 -2.69 -54.12
C ALA A 284 -13.62 -2.63 -54.79
N ASN A 285 -14.13 -1.41 -55.00
CA ASN A 285 -15.32 -1.20 -55.82
C ASN A 285 -14.89 -1.19 -57.30
N ILE A 286 -15.52 -2.04 -58.12
CA ILE A 286 -15.25 -2.18 -59.56
C ILE A 286 -16.49 -1.87 -60.41
N THR A 287 -17.48 -1.18 -59.83
CA THR A 287 -18.73 -0.80 -60.51
C THR A 287 -18.48 0.05 -61.76
N GLU A 288 -17.46 0.90 -61.75
CA GLU A 288 -17.07 1.73 -62.92
C GLU A 288 -16.52 0.90 -64.10
N SER A 289 -16.07 -0.34 -63.83
CA SER A 289 -15.59 -1.28 -64.87
C SER A 289 -16.71 -2.08 -65.54
N LEU A 290 -17.98 -1.88 -65.16
CA LEU A 290 -19.12 -2.60 -65.75
C LEU A 290 -19.54 -1.98 -67.09
N ASP A 291 -19.42 -2.76 -68.17
CA ASP A 291 -20.06 -2.46 -69.45
C ASP A 291 -21.52 -2.94 -69.44
N LYS A 292 -22.46 -2.09 -69.87
CA LYS A 292 -23.90 -2.35 -69.88
C LYS A 292 -24.39 -2.49 -71.32
N LYS A 293 -24.82 -3.69 -71.71
CA LYS A 293 -25.40 -3.98 -73.03
C LYS A 293 -26.85 -4.35 -72.87
N CYS A 294 -27.75 -3.58 -73.50
CA CYS A 294 -29.18 -3.86 -73.48
C CYS A 294 -29.70 -4.22 -74.87
N THR A 295 -30.62 -5.19 -74.91
CA THR A 295 -31.26 -5.69 -76.12
C THR A 295 -32.77 -5.72 -75.92
N GLY A 296 -33.52 -5.17 -76.87
CA GLY A 296 -34.97 -5.07 -76.79
C GLY A 296 -35.47 -3.62 -76.82
N SER A 297 -36.74 -3.42 -76.54
CA SER A 297 -37.40 -2.10 -76.49
C SER A 297 -38.63 -2.16 -75.59
N GLY A 298 -38.80 -1.14 -74.74
CA GLY A 298 -39.92 -1.07 -73.79
C GLY A 298 -39.81 -2.13 -72.68
N THR A 299 -40.92 -2.74 -72.30
CA THR A 299 -40.97 -3.77 -71.24
C THR A 299 -40.25 -5.09 -71.58
N LEU A 300 -39.71 -5.20 -72.80
CA LEU A 300 -38.92 -6.31 -73.31
C LEU A 300 -37.40 -6.02 -73.37
N GLU A 301 -36.92 -4.93 -72.76
CA GLU A 301 -35.49 -4.61 -72.67
C GLU A 301 -34.78 -5.48 -71.63
N THR A 302 -33.88 -6.37 -72.07
CA THR A 302 -32.95 -7.10 -71.20
C THR A 302 -31.60 -6.42 -71.21
N CYS A 303 -31.01 -6.20 -70.03
CA CYS A 303 -29.65 -5.69 -69.89
C CYS A 303 -28.74 -6.77 -69.30
N THR A 304 -27.56 -6.92 -69.90
CA THR A 304 -26.46 -7.73 -69.40
C THR A 304 -25.34 -6.79 -68.97
N TRP A 305 -24.76 -7.02 -67.79
CA TRP A 305 -23.59 -6.29 -67.30
C TRP A 305 -22.36 -7.18 -67.38
N THR A 306 -21.24 -6.67 -67.89
CA THR A 306 -20.02 -7.47 -68.13
C THR A 306 -18.79 -6.71 -67.65
N LEU A 307 -17.89 -7.41 -66.96
CA LEU A 307 -16.59 -6.92 -66.53
C LEU A 307 -15.49 -7.22 -67.58
N PRO A 308 -14.34 -6.53 -67.54
CA PRO A 308 -13.26 -6.71 -68.51
C PRO A 308 -12.65 -8.12 -68.53
N ASN A 309 -12.75 -8.86 -67.42
CA ASN A 309 -12.35 -10.27 -67.29
C ASN A 309 -13.40 -11.27 -67.83
N GLY A 310 -14.49 -10.78 -68.45
CA GLY A 310 -15.55 -11.61 -69.02
C GLY A 310 -16.61 -12.08 -68.02
N PHE A 311 -16.47 -11.80 -66.72
CA PHE A 311 -17.52 -12.12 -65.76
C PHE A 311 -18.76 -11.25 -66.00
N MET A 312 -19.95 -11.84 -65.93
CA MET A 312 -21.18 -11.15 -66.28
C MET A 312 -22.37 -11.48 -65.39
N LEU A 313 -23.29 -10.52 -65.30
CA LEU A 313 -24.62 -10.67 -64.71
C LEU A 313 -25.66 -10.54 -65.83
N ASP A 314 -26.47 -11.58 -65.99
CA ASP A 314 -27.49 -11.65 -67.03
C ASP A 314 -28.90 -11.35 -66.49
N GLY A 315 -29.65 -10.50 -67.18
CA GLY A 315 -30.95 -9.97 -66.76
C GLY A 315 -32.16 -10.76 -67.28
N PHE A 316 -32.06 -12.08 -67.43
CA PHE A 316 -32.96 -12.88 -68.27
C PHE A 316 -34.39 -13.11 -67.70
N TYR A 317 -35.36 -13.26 -68.61
CA TYR A 317 -36.82 -13.28 -68.33
C TYR A 317 -37.40 -14.43 -67.49
N ARG A 318 -36.61 -15.38 -66.98
CA ARG A 318 -37.15 -16.58 -66.27
C ARG A 318 -36.49 -16.92 -64.93
N GLY A 319 -35.61 -16.06 -64.44
CA GLY A 319 -35.07 -16.13 -63.08
C GLY A 319 -34.28 -14.86 -62.83
N ARG A 320 -34.77 -13.97 -61.96
CA ARG A 320 -34.15 -12.65 -61.75
C ARG A 320 -32.87 -12.85 -60.98
N ILE A 321 -31.71 -12.69 -61.61
CA ILE A 321 -30.43 -12.87 -60.93
C ILE A 321 -30.15 -11.61 -60.10
N TYR A 322 -30.32 -11.73 -58.78
CA TYR A 322 -30.06 -10.65 -57.83
C TYR A 322 -28.56 -10.47 -57.57
N MET A 323 -27.81 -11.57 -57.60
CA MET A 323 -26.35 -11.56 -57.49
C MET A 323 -25.74 -12.74 -58.25
N ASN A 324 -24.60 -12.51 -58.87
CA ASN A 324 -23.71 -13.55 -59.38
C ASN A 324 -22.34 -13.37 -58.73
N SER A 325 -21.74 -14.46 -58.26
CA SER A 325 -20.41 -14.47 -57.62
C SER A 325 -19.52 -15.56 -58.21
N THR A 326 -18.22 -15.30 -58.29
CA THR A 326 -17.22 -16.29 -58.70
C THR A 326 -15.86 -16.05 -58.05
N GLY A 327 -15.08 -17.12 -57.92
CA GLY A 327 -13.67 -17.11 -57.53
C GLY A 327 -12.71 -17.61 -58.60
N GLN A 328 -13.18 -17.80 -59.84
CA GLN A 328 -12.42 -18.42 -60.94
C GLN A 328 -11.85 -17.43 -61.96
N VAL A 329 -12.28 -16.17 -61.94
CA VAL A 329 -11.86 -15.14 -62.90
C VAL A 329 -10.66 -14.34 -62.41
N ASP A 330 -9.82 -13.91 -63.34
CA ASP A 330 -8.67 -13.06 -63.04
C ASP A 330 -9.10 -11.74 -62.39
N SER A 331 -8.30 -11.32 -61.41
CA SER A 331 -8.58 -10.11 -60.63
C SER A 331 -8.25 -8.84 -61.39
N ILE A 332 -9.11 -7.83 -61.27
CA ILE A 332 -8.93 -6.52 -61.89
C ILE A 332 -7.94 -5.68 -61.09
N ASN A 333 -8.06 -5.60 -59.76
CA ASN A 333 -7.22 -4.73 -58.93
C ASN A 333 -6.13 -5.45 -58.13
N PHE A 334 -6.24 -6.77 -57.92
CA PHE A 334 -5.40 -7.48 -56.94
C PHE A 334 -4.39 -8.46 -57.56
N ASN A 335 -4.32 -8.57 -58.89
CA ASN A 335 -3.35 -9.43 -59.55
C ASN A 335 -1.91 -8.98 -59.25
N ASP A 336 -1.00 -9.91 -58.99
CA ASP A 336 0.43 -9.70 -58.63
C ASP A 336 0.76 -8.71 -57.48
N THR A 337 -0.23 -8.20 -56.74
CA THR A 337 0.01 -7.20 -55.67
C THR A 337 0.44 -7.80 -54.33
N GLN A 338 0.10 -9.06 -54.05
CA GLN A 338 0.28 -9.71 -52.75
C GLN A 338 0.21 -11.24 -52.87
N ALA A 339 0.57 -11.96 -51.79
CA ALA A 339 0.46 -13.42 -51.67
C ALA A 339 -1.01 -13.89 -51.53
N THR A 340 -1.78 -13.74 -52.62
CA THR A 340 -3.21 -14.08 -52.72
C THR A 340 -3.49 -15.56 -52.46
N LEU A 341 -4.44 -15.83 -51.57
CA LEU A 341 -5.02 -17.16 -51.35
C LEU A 341 -6.29 -17.37 -52.17
N THR A 342 -7.11 -16.33 -52.30
CA THR A 342 -8.32 -16.34 -53.13
C THR A 342 -8.82 -14.92 -53.42
N THR A 343 -9.48 -14.75 -54.55
CA THR A 343 -10.27 -13.58 -54.92
C THR A 343 -11.74 -13.99 -55.07
N VAL A 344 -12.65 -13.07 -54.76
CA VAL A 344 -14.07 -13.20 -55.01
C VAL A 344 -14.57 -11.95 -55.72
N THR A 345 -15.19 -12.14 -56.88
CA THR A 345 -15.83 -11.08 -57.66
C THR A 345 -17.33 -11.27 -57.55
N THR A 346 -18.06 -10.22 -57.18
CA THR A 346 -19.52 -10.20 -57.10
C THR A 346 -20.09 -9.10 -57.99
N ILE A 347 -21.17 -9.41 -58.70
CA ILE A 347 -22.01 -8.41 -59.38
C ILE A 347 -23.42 -8.55 -58.82
N ARG A 348 -23.99 -7.45 -58.32
CA ARG A 348 -25.29 -7.37 -57.64
C ARG A 348 -26.22 -6.43 -58.40
N SER A 349 -27.45 -6.87 -58.72
CA SER A 349 -28.44 -6.03 -59.40
C SER A 349 -29.18 -5.12 -58.45
N LEU A 350 -29.27 -3.84 -58.79
CA LEU A 350 -30.18 -2.87 -58.18
C LEU A 350 -31.56 -3.01 -58.82
N HIS A 351 -32.62 -3.15 -58.03
CA HIS A 351 -33.97 -3.43 -58.51
C HIS A 351 -35.04 -2.63 -57.74
N ASP A 352 -36.25 -2.56 -58.28
CA ASP A 352 -37.41 -2.01 -57.57
C ASP A 352 -37.92 -2.98 -56.48
N LEU A 353 -38.75 -2.51 -55.54
CA LEU A 353 -39.27 -3.33 -54.43
C LEU A 353 -40.15 -4.51 -54.88
N SER A 354 -40.76 -4.41 -56.05
CA SER A 354 -41.47 -5.52 -56.71
C SER A 354 -40.51 -6.55 -57.33
N SER A 355 -39.21 -6.24 -57.37
CA SER A 355 -38.12 -6.92 -58.06
C SER A 355 -38.31 -7.04 -59.58
N THR A 356 -39.36 -6.39 -60.10
CA THR A 356 -39.81 -6.41 -61.48
C THR A 356 -38.84 -5.80 -62.48
N ASN A 357 -38.14 -4.73 -62.11
CA ASN A 357 -37.27 -3.97 -63.00
C ASN A 357 -35.85 -3.89 -62.40
N ILE A 358 -34.85 -4.26 -63.20
CA ILE A 358 -33.45 -4.04 -62.84
C ILE A 358 -33.06 -2.62 -63.26
N LEU A 359 -32.79 -1.77 -62.28
CA LEU A 359 -32.45 -0.36 -62.46
C LEU A 359 -30.96 -0.15 -62.77
N GLY A 360 -30.10 -1.06 -62.29
CA GLY A 360 -28.66 -1.01 -62.51
C GLY A 360 -27.95 -2.22 -61.90
N ALA A 361 -26.62 -2.16 -61.84
CA ALA A 361 -25.82 -3.15 -61.15
C ALA A 361 -24.63 -2.47 -60.44
N THR A 362 -24.13 -3.13 -59.40
CA THR A 362 -22.91 -2.77 -58.68
C THR A 362 -21.98 -3.97 -58.70
N ALA A 363 -20.67 -3.73 -58.75
CA ALA A 363 -19.68 -4.80 -58.72
C ALA A 363 -18.60 -4.52 -57.68
N GLN A 364 -18.24 -5.56 -56.95
CA GLN A 364 -17.22 -5.52 -55.92
C GLN A 364 -16.27 -6.71 -56.07
N GLU A 365 -15.01 -6.46 -55.77
CA GLU A 365 -13.95 -7.44 -55.78
C GLU A 365 -13.29 -7.46 -54.40
N CYS A 366 -13.05 -8.65 -53.85
CA CYS A 366 -12.32 -8.82 -52.60
C CYS A 366 -11.27 -9.91 -52.72
N VAL A 367 -10.23 -9.79 -51.89
CA VAL A 367 -9.10 -10.71 -51.85
C VAL A 367 -8.79 -11.11 -50.43
N LEU A 368 -8.51 -12.41 -50.21
CA LEU A 368 -7.85 -12.93 -49.02
C LEU A 368 -6.42 -13.28 -49.37
N TYR A 369 -5.47 -12.84 -48.55
CA TYR A 369 -4.05 -13.03 -48.80
C TYR A 369 -3.28 -13.25 -47.50
N ALA A 370 -2.12 -13.89 -47.61
CA ALA A 370 -1.23 -14.11 -46.49
C ALA A 370 -0.49 -12.81 -46.10
N CYS A 371 -0.44 -12.54 -44.80
CA CYS A 371 0.25 -11.38 -44.25
C CYS A 371 0.92 -11.73 -42.90
N VAL A 372 1.82 -10.88 -42.45
CA VAL A 372 2.36 -10.90 -41.08
C VAL A 372 1.95 -9.61 -40.42
N GLU A 373 1.23 -9.71 -39.31
CA GLU A 373 0.80 -8.55 -38.53
C GLU A 373 1.70 -8.37 -37.31
N LYS A 374 2.04 -7.12 -37.01
CA LYS A 374 2.79 -6.71 -35.83
C LYS A 374 1.83 -6.15 -34.78
N TYR A 375 1.68 -6.86 -33.68
CA TYR A 375 0.70 -6.58 -32.64
C TYR A 375 1.32 -5.87 -31.44
N SER A 376 0.62 -4.86 -30.93
CA SER A 376 0.79 -4.29 -29.59
C SER A 376 -0.39 -4.72 -28.73
N ALA A 377 -0.11 -5.35 -27.58
CA ALA A 377 -1.15 -5.99 -26.77
C ALA A 377 -0.99 -5.70 -25.26
N ARG A 378 -2.13 -5.65 -24.58
CA ARG A 378 -2.22 -5.48 -23.12
C ARG A 378 -3.49 -6.12 -22.57
N VAL A 379 -3.41 -6.60 -21.33
CA VAL A 379 -4.57 -6.99 -20.51
C VAL A 379 -4.69 -5.98 -19.38
N GLU A 380 -5.84 -5.32 -19.27
CA GLU A 380 -6.19 -4.41 -18.18
C GLU A 380 -7.49 -4.87 -17.51
N ALA A 381 -7.45 -5.07 -16.19
CA ALA A 381 -8.60 -5.57 -15.41
C ALA A 381 -9.25 -6.85 -15.96
N GLY A 382 -8.45 -7.75 -16.54
CA GLY A 382 -8.89 -9.00 -17.16
C GLY A 382 -9.36 -8.87 -18.61
N ASN A 383 -9.57 -7.66 -19.12
CA ASN A 383 -9.95 -7.45 -20.52
C ASN A 383 -8.70 -7.41 -21.41
N PHE A 384 -8.68 -8.19 -22.48
CA PHE A 384 -7.60 -8.19 -23.47
C PHE A 384 -7.85 -7.10 -24.52
N SER A 385 -6.78 -6.46 -24.99
CA SER A 385 -6.82 -5.60 -26.16
C SER A 385 -5.54 -5.78 -26.96
N GLU A 386 -5.70 -5.95 -28.26
CA GLU A 386 -4.63 -6.16 -29.23
C GLU A 386 -4.84 -5.22 -30.41
N THR A 387 -3.78 -4.56 -30.86
CA THR A 387 -3.82 -3.57 -31.94
C THR A 387 -2.75 -3.87 -32.97
N VAL A 388 -3.13 -3.86 -34.26
CA VAL A 388 -2.19 -4.01 -35.38
C VAL A 388 -1.47 -2.69 -35.58
N THR A 389 -0.14 -2.72 -35.52
CA THR A 389 0.76 -1.56 -35.65
C THR A 389 1.44 -1.48 -37.01
N ALA A 390 1.63 -2.63 -37.66
CA ALA A 390 2.13 -2.77 -39.03
C ALA A 390 1.64 -4.10 -39.62
N SER A 391 1.52 -4.16 -40.95
CA SER A 391 1.21 -5.39 -41.69
C SER A 391 2.19 -5.51 -42.86
N TYR A 392 2.76 -6.71 -43.02
CA TYR A 392 3.74 -7.03 -44.05
C TYR A 392 3.17 -8.11 -44.97
N THR A 393 3.39 -7.97 -46.28
CA THR A 393 3.05 -9.00 -47.27
C THR A 393 4.09 -8.98 -48.39
N ASN A 394 4.23 -10.08 -49.10
CA ASN A 394 5.17 -10.21 -50.21
C ASN A 394 4.43 -10.00 -51.53
N SER A 395 5.00 -9.21 -52.45
CA SER A 395 4.37 -8.80 -53.72
C SER A 395 4.59 -9.81 -54.86
N THR A 396 4.47 -11.09 -54.55
CA THR A 396 4.61 -12.18 -55.54
C THR A 396 3.49 -13.20 -55.38
N GLN A 397 2.76 -13.45 -56.46
CA GLN A 397 1.73 -14.49 -56.50
C GLN A 397 2.40 -15.89 -56.41
N PRO A 398 1.97 -16.78 -55.51
CA PRO A 398 2.70 -18.02 -55.23
C PRO A 398 2.51 -19.07 -56.33
N GLN A 399 3.62 -19.63 -56.84
CA GLN A 399 3.62 -20.76 -57.76
C GLN A 399 3.27 -22.06 -57.03
N THR A 400 2.57 -22.99 -57.67
CA THR A 400 1.89 -24.16 -57.04
C THR A 400 2.76 -25.06 -56.14
N ASN A 401 4.09 -25.04 -56.31
CA ASN A 401 5.03 -25.83 -55.51
C ASN A 401 5.80 -25.01 -54.46
N ASP A 402 5.72 -23.68 -54.51
CA ASP A 402 6.48 -22.77 -53.67
C ASP A 402 5.76 -22.46 -52.36
N ASN A 403 6.54 -22.29 -51.29
CA ASN A 403 6.00 -21.86 -50.00
C ASN A 403 5.77 -20.34 -50.04
N ILE A 404 4.64 -19.88 -49.51
CA ILE A 404 4.46 -18.44 -49.24
C ILE A 404 5.40 -18.10 -48.09
N THR A 405 6.40 -17.26 -48.37
CA THR A 405 7.38 -16.80 -47.38
C THR A 405 7.28 -15.28 -47.24
N ILE A 406 7.14 -14.82 -45.99
CA ILE A 406 7.04 -13.41 -45.64
C ILE A 406 8.10 -13.11 -44.57
N THR A 407 8.98 -12.16 -44.86
CA THR A 407 10.03 -11.69 -43.94
C THR A 407 9.76 -10.22 -43.67
N PRO A 408 9.33 -9.83 -42.45
CA PRO A 408 9.09 -8.43 -42.11
C PRO A 408 10.37 -7.59 -42.17
N ASP A 409 10.25 -6.33 -42.57
CA ASP A 409 11.39 -5.40 -42.69
C ASP A 409 12.15 -5.28 -41.37
N GLY A 410 13.47 -5.52 -41.42
CA GLY A 410 14.35 -5.48 -40.25
C GLY A 410 14.29 -6.71 -39.34
N SER A 411 13.56 -7.77 -39.72
CA SER A 411 13.57 -9.07 -39.03
C SER A 411 14.32 -10.13 -39.84
N THR A 412 14.97 -11.07 -39.16
CA THR A 412 15.50 -12.31 -39.75
C THR A 412 14.51 -13.47 -39.67
N GLU A 413 13.40 -13.30 -38.94
CA GLU A 413 12.39 -14.34 -38.75
C GLU A 413 11.51 -14.48 -40.01
N GLN A 414 11.36 -15.71 -40.48
CA GLN A 414 10.56 -16.03 -41.66
C GLN A 414 9.23 -16.66 -41.26
N TYR A 415 8.15 -16.12 -41.81
CA TYR A 415 6.79 -16.64 -41.65
C TYR A 415 6.40 -17.41 -42.91
N ILE A 416 5.97 -18.67 -42.74
CA ILE A 416 5.91 -19.63 -43.85
C ILE A 416 4.55 -20.34 -43.92
N ILE A 417 3.90 -20.30 -45.08
CA ILE A 417 2.81 -21.23 -45.41
C ILE A 417 3.32 -22.25 -46.40
N GLU A 418 3.30 -23.54 -46.01
CA GLU A 418 3.75 -24.63 -46.87
C GLU A 418 2.88 -24.74 -48.14
N SER A 419 3.52 -25.06 -49.28
CA SER A 419 2.89 -25.06 -50.60
C SER A 419 1.60 -25.87 -50.68
N TYR A 420 1.62 -27.06 -50.09
CA TYR A 420 0.46 -27.94 -50.02
C TYR A 420 -0.70 -27.42 -49.15
N ALA A 421 -0.42 -26.62 -48.13
CA ALA A 421 -1.44 -26.09 -47.23
C ALA A 421 -2.15 -24.89 -47.85
N TRP A 422 -1.43 -23.93 -48.42
CA TRP A 422 -2.07 -22.79 -49.09
C TRP A 422 -2.80 -23.23 -50.36
N ASN A 423 -2.21 -24.10 -51.18
CA ASN A 423 -2.84 -24.59 -52.41
C ASN A 423 -4.15 -25.34 -52.10
N ALA A 424 -4.18 -26.18 -51.06
CA ALA A 424 -5.41 -26.83 -50.62
C ALA A 424 -6.51 -25.82 -50.22
N VAL A 425 -6.15 -24.70 -49.58
CA VAL A 425 -7.07 -23.60 -49.22
C VAL A 425 -7.56 -22.85 -50.48
N THR A 426 -6.67 -22.51 -51.41
CA THR A 426 -7.03 -21.88 -52.70
C THR A 426 -7.99 -22.75 -53.51
N GLN A 427 -7.69 -24.05 -53.67
CA GLN A 427 -8.55 -25.01 -54.38
C GLN A 427 -9.92 -25.18 -53.73
N TYR A 428 -10.01 -25.07 -52.39
CA TYR A 428 -11.30 -25.07 -51.70
C TYR A 428 -12.11 -23.82 -52.01
N PHE A 429 -11.46 -22.65 -52.00
CA PHE A 429 -12.11 -21.37 -52.28
C PHE A 429 -12.60 -21.21 -53.73
N TRP A 430 -11.88 -21.74 -54.73
CA TRP A 430 -12.27 -21.65 -56.15
C TRP A 430 -13.73 -22.02 -56.38
N SER A 431 -14.17 -23.21 -55.97
CA SER A 431 -15.57 -23.65 -56.08
C SER A 431 -16.49 -23.13 -54.97
N MET A 432 -15.94 -22.48 -53.94
CA MET A 432 -16.72 -21.98 -52.81
C MET A 432 -17.45 -20.68 -53.16
N TRP A 433 -16.81 -19.82 -53.94
CA TRP A 433 -17.33 -18.50 -54.31
C TRP A 433 -18.29 -18.53 -55.50
N ASP A 434 -18.29 -19.61 -56.29
CA ASP A 434 -19.16 -19.73 -57.45
C ASP A 434 -20.61 -19.93 -57.02
N GLY A 435 -21.47 -19.01 -57.43
CA GLY A 435 -22.89 -19.14 -57.22
C GLY A 435 -23.69 -17.94 -57.67
N ASN A 436 -25.00 -18.12 -57.72
CA ASN A 436 -25.94 -17.05 -57.97
C ASN A 436 -27.07 -17.07 -56.94
N VAL A 437 -27.66 -15.89 -56.76
CA VAL A 437 -28.91 -15.71 -56.02
C VAL A 437 -29.93 -15.22 -57.03
N THR A 438 -31.04 -15.95 -57.14
CA THR A 438 -32.11 -15.67 -58.09
C THR A 438 -33.45 -15.55 -57.37
N GLY A 439 -34.47 -15.01 -58.03
CA GLY A 439 -35.81 -15.06 -57.45
C GLY A 439 -36.91 -14.35 -58.23
N SER A 440 -37.99 -14.07 -57.51
CA SER A 440 -39.15 -13.30 -57.92
C SER A 440 -39.74 -12.57 -56.71
N THR A 441 -40.84 -11.83 -56.89
CA THR A 441 -41.54 -11.15 -55.79
C THR A 441 -41.91 -12.16 -54.69
N GLY A 442 -41.42 -11.94 -53.46
CA GLY A 442 -41.69 -12.82 -52.31
C GLY A 442 -40.96 -14.17 -52.30
N THR A 443 -40.03 -14.43 -53.22
CA THR A 443 -39.27 -15.70 -53.31
C THR A 443 -37.83 -15.48 -53.75
N SER A 444 -36.88 -16.08 -53.03
CA SER A 444 -35.47 -16.17 -53.41
C SER A 444 -35.00 -17.62 -53.44
N SER A 445 -34.04 -17.91 -54.30
CA SER A 445 -33.42 -19.22 -54.48
C SER A 445 -31.95 -19.03 -54.84
N SER A 446 -31.09 -19.60 -54.02
CA SER A 446 -29.64 -19.43 -54.09
C SER A 446 -28.99 -20.76 -54.48
N SER A 447 -28.00 -20.73 -55.37
CA SER A 447 -27.34 -21.95 -55.85
C SER A 447 -26.45 -22.62 -54.78
N SER A 448 -26.08 -21.87 -53.74
CA SER A 448 -25.37 -22.36 -52.55
C SER A 448 -25.70 -21.47 -51.35
N ASP A 449 -25.62 -22.04 -50.14
CA ASP A 449 -25.76 -21.30 -48.87
C ASP A 449 -24.72 -20.16 -48.72
N ILE A 450 -23.61 -20.27 -49.46
CA ILE A 450 -22.51 -19.31 -49.47
C ILE A 450 -22.85 -18.09 -50.33
N ALA A 451 -23.40 -18.31 -51.54
CA ALA A 451 -23.95 -17.23 -52.35
C ALA A 451 -25.11 -16.53 -51.62
N ASP A 452 -25.93 -17.30 -50.91
CA ASP A 452 -27.02 -16.76 -50.07
C ASP A 452 -26.48 -15.87 -48.94
N ALA A 453 -25.49 -16.34 -48.17
CA ALA A 453 -24.87 -15.56 -47.10
C ALA A 453 -24.18 -14.29 -47.61
N LEU A 454 -23.44 -14.36 -48.73
CA LEU A 454 -22.84 -13.19 -49.38
C LEU A 454 -23.91 -12.19 -49.83
N TYR A 455 -25.04 -12.67 -50.34
CA TYR A 455 -26.15 -11.80 -50.72
C TYR A 455 -26.78 -11.12 -49.50
N GLN A 456 -27.14 -11.88 -48.47
CA GLN A 456 -27.80 -11.38 -47.26
C GLN A 456 -26.91 -10.42 -46.45
N LEU A 457 -25.65 -10.79 -46.15
CA LEU A 457 -24.72 -9.95 -45.38
C LEU A 457 -24.29 -8.69 -46.15
N GLY A 458 -24.30 -8.78 -47.48
CA GLY A 458 -24.07 -7.67 -48.38
C GLY A 458 -25.30 -6.79 -48.63
N ASP A 459 -26.50 -7.11 -48.13
CA ASP A 459 -27.72 -6.32 -48.37
C ASP A 459 -27.88 -5.16 -47.40
N SER A 460 -28.31 -4.00 -47.91
CA SER A 460 -28.59 -2.81 -47.08
C SER A 460 -29.85 -2.96 -46.21
N GLY A 461 -30.70 -3.95 -46.47
CA GLY A 461 -31.98 -4.17 -45.80
C GLY A 461 -33.13 -3.31 -46.35
N THR A 462 -32.91 -2.51 -47.41
CA THR A 462 -33.94 -1.68 -48.03
C THR A 462 -34.80 -2.44 -49.04
N GLY A 463 -34.34 -3.60 -49.53
CA GLY A 463 -35.06 -4.43 -50.50
C GLY A 463 -34.97 -3.97 -51.96
N ASP A 464 -34.11 -3.00 -52.27
CA ASP A 464 -33.80 -2.55 -53.64
C ASP A 464 -32.52 -3.20 -54.22
N GLY A 465 -31.94 -4.17 -53.51
CA GLY A 465 -30.68 -4.82 -53.86
C GLY A 465 -29.43 -3.96 -53.63
N SER A 466 -29.53 -2.76 -53.06
CA SER A 466 -28.36 -1.92 -52.78
C SER A 466 -27.40 -2.57 -51.77
N PRO A 467 -26.07 -2.43 -51.97
CA PRO A 467 -25.11 -3.04 -51.09
C PRO A 467 -25.03 -2.29 -49.74
N LYS A 468 -24.94 -3.05 -48.64
CA LYS A 468 -24.61 -2.54 -47.31
C LYS A 468 -23.27 -1.81 -47.35
N PRO A 469 -23.16 -0.55 -46.91
CA PRO A 469 -21.89 0.17 -46.87
C PRO A 469 -20.84 -0.60 -46.07
N GLY A 470 -19.78 -1.07 -46.75
CA GLY A 470 -18.71 -1.87 -46.14
C GLY A 470 -19.10 -3.31 -45.77
N GLY A 471 -20.30 -3.80 -46.09
CA GLY A 471 -20.77 -5.14 -45.69
C GLY A 471 -19.83 -6.26 -46.13
N MET A 472 -19.55 -6.35 -47.44
CA MET A 472 -18.60 -7.34 -47.98
C MET A 472 -17.19 -7.21 -47.37
N ASN A 473 -16.73 -5.99 -47.08
CA ASN A 473 -15.42 -5.79 -46.44
C ASN A 473 -15.41 -6.36 -45.01
N MET A 474 -16.50 -6.19 -44.26
CA MET A 474 -16.68 -6.77 -42.93
C MET A 474 -16.78 -8.31 -42.98
N THR A 475 -17.53 -8.89 -43.92
CA THR A 475 -17.61 -10.35 -44.11
C THR A 475 -16.24 -10.94 -44.43
N MET A 476 -15.50 -10.33 -45.36
CA MET A 476 -14.16 -10.80 -45.73
C MET A 476 -13.14 -10.61 -44.60
N ALA A 477 -13.26 -9.53 -43.83
CA ALA A 477 -12.45 -9.33 -42.62
C ALA A 477 -12.79 -10.33 -41.51
N ALA A 478 -14.05 -10.73 -41.35
CA ALA A 478 -14.46 -11.76 -40.40
C ALA A 478 -13.92 -13.15 -40.77
N ILE A 479 -13.96 -13.52 -42.06
CA ILE A 479 -13.30 -14.73 -42.58
C ILE A 479 -11.78 -14.68 -42.32
N ALA A 480 -11.13 -13.58 -42.68
CA ALA A 480 -9.70 -13.37 -42.47
C ALA A 480 -9.31 -13.45 -40.98
N LYS A 481 -10.10 -12.82 -40.09
CA LYS A 481 -9.89 -12.85 -38.63
C LYS A 481 -10.13 -14.25 -38.05
N SER A 482 -11.15 -14.97 -38.50
CA SER A 482 -11.44 -16.34 -38.04
C SER A 482 -10.35 -17.33 -38.47
N MET A 483 -9.88 -17.23 -39.72
CA MET A 483 -8.71 -17.99 -40.19
C MET A 483 -7.47 -17.64 -39.38
N THR A 484 -7.22 -16.35 -39.10
CA THR A 484 -6.08 -15.89 -38.27
C THR A 484 -6.15 -16.40 -36.83
N HIS A 485 -7.33 -16.38 -36.21
CA HIS A 485 -7.57 -16.95 -34.89
C HIS A 485 -7.23 -18.45 -34.88
N LEU A 486 -7.67 -19.18 -35.92
CA LEU A 486 -7.33 -20.58 -36.09
C LEU A 486 -5.82 -20.77 -36.24
N LEU A 487 -5.14 -20.02 -37.13
CA LEU A 487 -3.68 -20.09 -37.32
C LEU A 487 -2.91 -19.93 -36.01
N ARG A 488 -3.28 -18.93 -35.19
CA ARG A 488 -2.63 -18.66 -33.91
C ARG A 488 -2.92 -19.73 -32.86
N ASN A 489 -4.12 -20.29 -32.84
CA ASN A 489 -4.52 -21.30 -31.84
C ASN A 489 -4.22 -22.75 -32.24
N GLN A 490 -3.97 -23.05 -33.53
CA GLN A 490 -3.69 -24.40 -34.07
C GLN A 490 -2.28 -24.95 -33.76
N ALA A 491 -1.53 -24.38 -32.81
CA ALA A 491 -0.17 -24.80 -32.45
C ALA A 491 -0.05 -26.26 -31.88
N LEU A 492 -1.08 -27.09 -32.00
CA LEU A 492 -1.11 -28.51 -31.64
C LEU A 492 -2.06 -29.30 -32.57
N GLN A 493 -1.53 -30.24 -33.37
CA GLN A 493 -2.19 -31.56 -33.55
C GLN A 493 -1.43 -32.66 -34.32
N ASN A 494 -0.33 -32.38 -35.04
CA ASN A 494 0.43 -33.43 -35.77
C ASN A 494 1.30 -34.31 -34.86
N LYS A 495 0.64 -35.12 -34.04
CA LYS A 495 1.22 -36.13 -33.13
C LYS A 495 1.59 -37.45 -33.84
N ALA A 496 1.28 -37.58 -35.12
CA ALA A 496 1.34 -38.86 -35.85
C ALA A 496 2.70 -39.17 -36.51
N TYR A 497 3.60 -38.19 -36.69
CA TYR A 497 4.89 -38.40 -37.38
C TYR A 497 6.11 -37.69 -36.77
N ALA A 498 5.93 -36.90 -35.71
CA ALA A 498 7.04 -36.21 -35.04
C ALA A 498 7.66 -37.07 -33.92
N SER A 499 8.60 -37.95 -34.28
CA SER A 499 9.55 -38.48 -33.30
C SER A 499 10.51 -37.35 -32.87
N SER A 500 10.67 -37.20 -31.54
CA SER A 500 11.67 -36.33 -30.91
C SER A 500 11.77 -34.88 -31.42
N ALA A 501 10.71 -34.10 -31.24
CA ALA A 501 10.82 -32.64 -31.09
C ALA A 501 9.89 -32.17 -29.97
N SER A 502 10.41 -31.38 -29.03
CA SER A 502 9.58 -30.68 -28.04
C SER A 502 8.70 -29.67 -28.76
N PHE A 503 7.38 -29.84 -28.66
CA PHE A 503 6.40 -28.88 -29.19
C PHE A 503 6.49 -27.56 -28.42
N ASP A 504 7.38 -26.67 -28.83
CA ASP A 504 7.44 -25.34 -28.24
C ASP A 504 6.29 -24.50 -28.80
N ARG A 505 5.35 -24.15 -27.92
CA ARG A 505 4.18 -23.34 -28.27
C ARG A 505 4.66 -21.94 -28.59
N SER A 506 4.68 -21.58 -29.87
CA SER A 506 5.07 -20.23 -30.31
C SER A 506 4.16 -19.20 -29.63
N THR A 507 4.75 -18.47 -28.68
CA THR A 507 4.03 -17.55 -27.81
C THR A 507 4.84 -16.28 -27.57
N ALA A 508 4.19 -15.14 -27.72
CA ALA A 508 4.75 -13.85 -27.33
C ALA A 508 4.78 -13.76 -25.81
N LYS A 509 5.97 -13.62 -25.22
CA LYS A 509 6.17 -13.51 -23.77
C LYS A 509 5.91 -12.08 -23.31
N GLY A 510 5.16 -11.92 -22.23
CA GLY A 510 4.85 -10.63 -21.61
C GLY A 510 4.96 -10.69 -20.09
N MET A 511 4.94 -9.51 -19.45
CA MET A 511 5.07 -9.37 -18.00
C MET A 511 3.69 -9.30 -17.34
N ALA A 512 3.45 -10.18 -16.35
CA ALA A 512 2.29 -10.10 -15.47
C ALA A 512 2.57 -9.13 -14.31
N TRP A 513 1.67 -8.18 -14.10
CA TRP A 513 1.72 -7.21 -13.01
C TRP A 513 0.82 -7.62 -11.86
N THR A 514 1.30 -7.44 -10.64
CA THR A 514 0.50 -7.56 -9.42
C THR A 514 0.52 -6.25 -8.65
N THR A 515 -0.56 -5.96 -7.94
CA THR A 515 -0.66 -4.76 -7.08
C THR A 515 -0.18 -5.13 -5.69
N GLN A 516 0.90 -4.52 -5.23
CA GLN A 516 1.40 -4.67 -3.87
C GLN A 516 1.27 -3.36 -3.09
N THR A 517 0.92 -3.48 -1.81
CA THR A 517 0.85 -2.36 -0.88
C THR A 517 2.23 -2.12 -0.28
N PHE A 518 2.75 -0.92 -0.49
CA PHE A 518 4.00 -0.46 0.12
C PHE A 518 3.69 0.38 1.35
N VAL A 519 4.63 0.42 2.28
CA VAL A 519 4.63 1.38 3.40
C VAL A 519 5.38 2.64 2.93
N HIS A 520 4.78 3.81 3.08
CA HIS A 520 5.41 5.09 2.80
C HIS A 520 5.27 6.05 3.98
N VAL A 521 6.40 6.50 4.50
CA VAL A 521 6.51 7.30 5.73
C VAL A 521 6.54 8.79 5.41
N ARG A 522 5.53 9.52 5.88
CA ARG A 522 5.43 10.98 5.76
C ARG A 522 6.16 11.66 6.91
N TRP A 523 7.48 11.73 6.79
CA TRP A 523 8.41 12.25 7.81
C TRP A 523 8.02 13.62 8.42
N LEU A 524 7.34 14.50 7.68
CA LEU A 524 6.85 15.79 8.17
C LEU A 524 5.98 15.69 9.46
N TRP A 525 5.20 14.62 9.61
CA TRP A 525 4.30 14.46 10.77
C TRP A 525 5.03 14.13 12.07
N ILE A 526 6.30 13.69 12.03
CA ILE A 526 7.10 13.40 13.22
C ILE A 526 7.67 14.66 13.88
N VAL A 527 7.64 15.80 13.18
CA VAL A 527 8.23 17.07 13.65
C VAL A 527 7.54 17.55 14.93
N LEU A 528 6.21 17.50 15.01
CA LEU A 528 5.47 17.93 16.21
C LEU A 528 5.86 17.12 17.46
N PRO A 529 5.73 15.79 17.50
CA PRO A 529 6.08 15.03 18.71
C PRO A 529 7.57 15.11 19.05
N ALA A 530 8.47 15.18 18.05
CA ALA A 530 9.90 15.40 18.29
C ALA A 530 10.20 16.77 18.93
N VAL A 531 9.55 17.85 18.47
CA VAL A 531 9.69 19.19 19.06
C VAL A 531 9.12 19.23 20.47
N LEU A 532 7.98 18.58 20.74
CA LEU A 532 7.41 18.50 22.08
C LEU A 532 8.36 17.78 23.05
N GLU A 533 8.97 16.67 22.65
CA GLU A 533 9.93 15.89 23.45
C GLU A 533 11.23 16.67 23.77
N VAL A 534 11.70 17.53 22.86
CA VAL A 534 12.83 18.43 23.13
C VAL A 534 12.41 19.57 24.06
N LEU A 535 11.21 20.12 23.88
CA LEU A 535 10.70 21.18 24.75
C LEU A 535 10.37 20.69 26.16
N THR A 536 9.98 19.43 26.36
CA THR A 536 9.81 18.84 27.70
C THR A 536 11.13 18.73 28.44
N LEU A 537 12.22 18.35 27.77
CA LEU A 537 13.56 18.34 28.35
C LEU A 537 13.99 19.76 28.77
N VAL A 538 13.82 20.75 27.89
CA VAL A 538 14.14 22.16 28.17
C VAL A 538 13.30 22.69 29.35
N PHE A 539 12.01 22.33 29.41
CA PHE A 539 11.13 22.68 30.52
C PHE A 539 11.56 22.03 31.85
N LEU A 540 11.92 20.75 31.83
CA LEU A 540 12.37 20.00 33.00
C LEU A 540 13.69 20.58 33.55
N LEU A 541 14.71 20.72 32.70
CA LEU A 541 16.01 21.30 33.05
C LEU A 541 15.85 22.75 33.53
N GLY A 542 15.05 23.57 32.84
CA GLY A 542 14.75 24.94 33.23
C GLY A 542 14.06 25.03 34.60
N THR A 543 13.19 24.07 34.93
CA THR A 543 12.50 24.00 36.23
C THR A 543 13.45 23.57 37.35
N ILE A 544 14.34 22.60 37.10
CA ILE A 544 15.39 22.17 38.04
C ILE A 544 16.34 23.34 38.34
N LEU A 545 16.93 23.96 37.31
CA LEU A 545 17.88 25.07 37.44
C LEU A 545 17.26 26.26 38.19
N ARG A 546 16.02 26.63 37.85
CA ARG A 546 15.35 27.78 38.46
C ARG A 546 14.89 27.52 39.90
N SER A 547 14.54 26.29 40.23
CA SER A 547 14.23 25.89 41.62
C SER A 547 15.47 25.99 42.51
N ASN A 548 16.61 25.49 42.01
CA ASN A 548 17.90 25.56 42.70
C ASN A 548 18.34 27.02 42.89
N ALA A 549 18.43 27.80 41.80
CA ALA A 549 18.88 29.20 41.83
C ALA A 549 18.01 30.13 42.70
N SER A 550 16.75 29.77 42.93
CA SER A 550 15.83 30.57 43.74
C SER A 550 15.79 30.14 45.21
N GLY A 551 16.53 29.11 45.62
CA GLY A 551 16.51 28.56 46.97
C GLY A 551 15.07 28.24 47.42
N VAL A 552 14.40 27.37 46.67
CA VAL A 552 13.07 26.85 47.02
C VAL A 552 13.13 25.33 47.06
N ALA A 553 12.87 24.76 48.23
CA ALA A 553 12.87 23.33 48.46
C ALA A 553 11.90 22.60 47.51
N ILE A 554 12.16 21.32 47.28
CA ILE A 554 11.48 20.52 46.26
C ILE A 554 10.16 19.98 46.84
N TRP A 555 9.16 20.85 46.89
CA TRP A 555 7.83 20.53 47.41
C TRP A 555 6.93 19.84 46.39
N LYS A 556 7.12 20.09 45.08
CA LYS A 556 6.33 19.52 43.97
C LYS A 556 4.82 19.58 44.24
N SER A 557 4.11 18.46 44.09
CA SER A 557 2.68 18.27 44.36
C SER A 557 2.31 18.13 45.85
N SER A 558 3.29 18.13 46.78
CA SER A 558 3.06 17.85 48.20
C SER A 558 2.20 18.90 48.92
N THR A 559 1.11 18.45 49.54
CA THR A 559 0.25 19.25 50.42
C THR A 559 0.88 19.48 51.80
N LEU A 560 1.88 18.68 52.19
CA LEU A 560 2.60 18.79 53.46
C LEU A 560 3.34 20.13 53.58
N ALA A 561 3.71 20.75 52.45
CA ALA A 561 4.17 22.13 52.39
C ALA A 561 3.17 23.08 53.07
N LEU A 562 1.88 23.03 52.69
CA LEU A 562 0.82 23.88 53.25
C LEU A 562 0.57 23.60 54.74
N LEU A 563 0.63 22.33 55.15
CA LEU A 563 0.48 21.93 56.55
C LEU A 563 1.60 22.52 57.41
N ASN A 564 2.85 22.45 56.95
CA ASN A 564 3.99 23.02 57.65
C ASN A 564 3.93 24.57 57.70
N ILE A 565 3.39 25.25 56.67
CA ILE A 565 3.15 26.70 56.74
C ILE A 565 2.22 27.02 57.92
N ARG A 566 1.18 26.21 58.12
CA ARG A 566 0.19 26.41 59.17
C ARG A 566 0.73 26.10 60.57
N MET A 567 1.43 24.97 60.76
CA MET A 567 1.96 24.61 62.08
C MET A 567 2.98 25.63 62.61
N ILE A 568 3.84 26.19 61.75
CA ILE A 568 4.78 27.26 62.13
C ILE A 568 4.04 28.56 62.52
N ASP A 569 2.85 28.80 61.97
CA ASP A 569 2.00 29.94 62.34
C ASP A 569 1.32 29.72 63.70
N GLU A 570 0.90 28.48 63.99
CA GLU A 570 0.30 28.09 65.28
C GLU A 570 1.35 28.12 66.41
N ASP A 571 2.57 27.60 66.19
CA ASP A 571 3.70 27.72 67.13
C ASP A 571 4.05 29.20 67.42
N ARG A 572 3.97 30.07 66.41
CA ARG A 572 4.21 31.52 66.60
C ARG A 572 3.06 32.26 67.26
N GLN A 573 1.80 31.85 67.06
CA GLN A 573 0.69 32.40 67.83
C GLN A 573 0.78 32.00 69.30
N ALA A 574 1.24 30.77 69.59
CA ALA A 574 1.52 30.31 70.95
C ALA A 574 2.69 31.07 71.62
N GLN A 575 3.72 31.45 70.85
CA GLN A 575 4.90 32.19 71.37
C GLN A 575 4.79 33.73 71.25
N GLY A 576 3.73 34.25 70.62
CA GLY A 576 3.70 35.62 70.08
C GLY A 576 2.40 36.39 70.36
N ALA A 577 1.85 36.27 71.56
CA ALA A 577 0.71 37.07 72.02
C ALA A 577 1.10 38.54 72.30
N GLY A 578 1.56 39.27 71.28
CA GLY A 578 1.88 40.69 71.40
C GLY A 578 2.85 41.23 70.34
N LEU A 579 2.35 41.47 69.12
CA LEU A 579 2.72 42.58 68.22
C LEU A 579 1.90 42.48 66.92
N ARG A 580 1.15 43.54 66.58
CA ARG A 580 0.47 43.67 65.27
C ARG A 580 1.47 44.25 64.27
N ASP A 581 1.66 43.60 63.13
CA ASP A 581 2.37 44.18 61.99
C ASP A 581 1.65 43.89 60.66
N ASN A 582 1.89 44.75 59.66
CA ASN A 582 1.03 44.93 58.49
C ASN A 582 1.18 43.84 57.41
N GLY A 583 0.04 43.29 56.99
CA GLY A 583 -0.05 42.07 56.18
C GLY A 583 0.21 42.22 54.68
N SER A 584 1.40 42.66 54.26
CA SER A 584 1.81 42.61 52.83
C SER A 584 3.17 41.93 52.56
N ASN A 585 4.13 41.98 53.49
CA ASN A 585 5.45 41.32 53.33
C ASN A 585 5.54 39.91 53.96
N LEU A 586 4.44 39.44 54.55
CA LEU A 586 4.41 38.28 55.44
C LEU A 586 4.61 36.92 54.71
N ALA A 587 4.07 36.77 53.50
CA ALA A 587 4.17 35.52 52.74
C ALA A 587 5.62 35.20 52.30
N THR A 588 6.37 36.22 51.88
CA THR A 588 7.75 36.10 51.41
C THR A 588 8.68 35.67 52.56
N GLY A 589 8.51 36.26 53.74
CA GLY A 589 9.25 35.88 54.95
C GLY A 589 8.93 34.47 55.45
N ARG A 590 7.64 34.09 55.44
CA ARG A 590 7.20 32.73 55.81
C ARG A 590 7.84 31.66 54.92
N LEU A 591 7.82 31.83 53.59
CA LEU A 591 8.42 30.88 52.65
C LEU A 591 9.95 30.78 52.81
N GLY A 592 10.63 31.88 53.11
CA GLY A 592 12.06 31.87 53.41
C GLY A 592 12.40 31.01 54.63
N GLN A 593 11.67 31.21 55.73
CA GLN A 593 11.88 30.48 56.99
C GLN A 593 11.43 29.00 56.90
N LEU A 594 10.38 28.70 56.13
CA LEU A 594 9.99 27.32 55.79
C LEU A 594 11.08 26.60 54.99
N ASN A 595 11.72 27.29 54.06
CA ASN A 595 12.81 26.74 53.26
C ASN A 595 14.04 26.43 54.12
N GLU A 596 14.37 27.34 55.04
CA GLU A 596 15.43 27.16 56.03
C GLU A 596 15.13 25.99 56.99
N TRP A 597 13.88 25.85 57.43
CA TRP A 597 13.44 24.73 58.27
C TRP A 597 13.41 23.39 57.52
N ALA A 598 12.99 23.38 56.24
CA ALA A 598 13.06 22.20 55.37
C ALA A 598 14.52 21.72 55.24
N ASN A 599 15.43 22.61 54.87
CA ASN A 599 16.87 22.31 54.78
C ASN A 599 17.44 21.82 56.12
N LYS A 600 17.02 22.41 57.25
CA LYS A 600 17.47 22.01 58.59
C LYS A 600 16.94 20.63 59.02
N SER A 601 15.67 20.33 58.75
CA SER A 601 15.09 19.01 59.02
C SER A 601 15.73 17.90 58.16
N GLU A 602 16.10 18.22 56.92
CA GLU A 602 16.82 17.31 56.03
C GLU A 602 18.28 17.09 56.47
N SER A 603 18.98 18.13 56.94
CA SER A 603 20.29 17.99 57.58
C SER A 603 20.24 17.10 58.83
N CYS A 604 19.18 17.19 59.65
CA CYS A 604 18.96 16.27 60.77
C CYS A 604 18.66 14.84 60.30
N ARG A 605 17.84 14.65 59.26
CA ARG A 605 17.53 13.31 58.71
C ARG A 605 18.78 12.62 58.21
N ASN A 606 19.65 13.33 57.50
CA ASN A 606 20.91 12.77 56.99
C ASN A 606 21.89 12.47 58.13
N ALA A 607 22.01 13.34 59.15
CA ALA A 607 22.83 13.07 60.33
C ALA A 607 22.34 11.88 61.19
N VAL A 608 21.03 11.59 61.18
CA VAL A 608 20.46 10.39 61.84
C VAL A 608 20.73 9.11 61.04
N LEU A 609 20.67 9.18 59.70
CA LEU A 609 21.00 8.05 58.83
C LEU A 609 22.50 7.70 58.87
N ASP A 610 23.37 8.71 58.97
CA ASP A 610 24.82 8.51 59.06
C ASP A 610 25.22 7.89 60.40
N LYS A 611 24.52 8.23 61.50
CA LYS A 611 24.66 7.59 62.82
C LYS A 611 24.32 6.10 62.86
N GLN A 612 23.62 5.55 61.86
CA GLN A 612 23.40 4.10 61.76
C GLN A 612 24.51 3.35 61.00
N LYS A 613 25.43 4.04 60.29
CA LYS A 613 26.54 3.40 59.57
C LYS A 613 27.87 3.48 60.34
N GLY A 614 27.84 3.02 61.58
CA GLY A 614 29.06 2.75 62.33
C GLY A 614 29.81 1.54 61.75
N ASN A 615 31.07 1.76 61.36
CA ASN A 615 32.10 0.76 61.05
C ASN A 615 31.95 -0.10 59.77
N HIS A 616 32.49 0.40 58.65
CA HIS A 616 33.67 -0.21 58.01
C HIS A 616 34.22 0.69 56.89
N TRP A 617 35.54 0.97 56.90
CA TRP A 617 36.20 1.66 55.80
C TRP A 617 36.42 0.74 54.61
N GLN A 618 35.58 0.87 53.58
CA GLN A 618 35.96 0.62 52.19
C GLN A 618 35.42 1.77 51.32
N ILE A 619 36.23 2.22 50.37
CA ILE A 619 35.83 3.24 49.38
C ILE A 619 34.96 2.57 48.33
N THR A 620 33.70 2.33 48.66
CA THR A 620 32.64 2.05 47.69
C THR A 620 31.94 3.36 47.37
N ILE A 621 32.25 3.92 46.19
CA ILE A 621 31.45 4.99 45.58
C ILE A 621 29.99 4.48 45.58
N PRO A 622 29.01 5.23 46.14
CA PRO A 622 27.68 4.70 46.30
C PRO A 622 27.07 4.43 44.92
N VAL A 623 26.41 3.28 44.77
CA VAL A 623 25.80 2.82 43.51
C VAL A 623 24.85 3.87 42.92
N THR A 624 24.22 4.67 43.78
CA THR A 624 23.40 5.84 43.40
C THR A 624 24.16 6.90 42.61
N ALA A 625 25.41 7.20 42.94
CA ALA A 625 26.23 8.17 42.21
C ALA A 625 26.64 7.66 40.82
N HIS A 626 26.95 6.37 40.69
CA HIS A 626 27.20 5.75 39.38
C HIS A 626 25.94 5.72 38.50
N ILE A 627 24.77 5.42 39.07
CA ILE A 627 23.48 5.49 38.37
C ILE A 627 23.17 6.94 37.97
N ALA A 628 23.42 7.91 38.84
CA ALA A 628 23.18 9.33 38.56
C ALA A 628 24.07 9.86 37.43
N ILE A 629 25.36 9.54 37.45
CA ILE A 629 26.31 9.91 36.37
C ILE A 629 25.92 9.22 35.07
N ALA A 630 25.53 7.95 35.10
CA ALA A 630 25.02 7.24 33.93
C ALA A 630 23.73 7.87 33.38
N LEU A 631 22.79 8.28 34.24
CA LEU A 631 21.57 8.99 33.85
C LEU A 631 21.87 10.38 33.31
N LEU A 632 22.80 11.14 33.89
CA LEU A 632 23.26 12.44 33.36
C LEU A 632 23.91 12.31 31.98
N VAL A 633 24.74 11.28 31.79
CA VAL A 633 25.35 10.96 30.49
C VAL A 633 24.27 10.52 29.49
N LEU A 634 23.27 9.74 29.89
CA LEU A 634 22.12 9.36 29.05
C LEU A 634 21.25 10.57 28.69
N VAL A 635 20.99 11.48 29.64
CA VAL A 635 20.20 12.72 29.46
C VAL A 635 20.92 13.73 28.56
N ILE A 636 22.24 13.61 28.36
CA ILE A 636 22.98 14.41 27.38
C ILE A 636 23.09 13.67 26.04
N LEU A 637 23.46 12.38 26.05
CA LEU A 637 23.68 11.60 24.84
C LEU A 637 22.39 11.25 24.09
N ILE A 638 21.28 10.92 24.75
CA ILE A 638 20.02 10.57 24.07
C ILE A 638 19.43 11.76 23.30
N PRO A 639 19.28 12.98 23.85
CA PRO A 639 18.79 14.09 23.05
C PRO A 639 19.81 14.50 21.98
N ILE A 640 21.12 14.36 22.20
CA ILE A 640 22.11 14.54 21.12
C ILE A 640 21.92 13.51 20.01
N VAL A 641 21.70 12.23 20.34
CA VAL A 641 21.44 11.16 19.36
C VAL A 641 20.10 11.37 18.66
N VAL A 642 19.05 11.79 19.36
CA VAL A 642 17.74 12.14 18.78
C VAL A 642 17.86 13.37 17.88
N ILE A 643 18.59 14.42 18.28
CA ILE A 643 18.86 15.60 17.44
C ILE A 643 19.70 15.20 16.22
N ILE A 644 20.72 14.36 16.37
CA ILE A 644 21.53 13.82 15.26
C ILE A 644 20.63 13.05 14.29
N LEU A 645 19.79 12.14 14.78
CA LEU A 645 18.80 11.40 13.97
C LEU A 645 17.85 12.37 13.25
N ILE A 646 17.30 13.38 13.93
CA ILE A 646 16.43 14.40 13.33
C ILE A 646 17.17 15.21 12.26
N THR A 647 18.41 15.65 12.49
CA THR A 647 19.20 16.35 11.47
C THR A 647 19.56 15.47 10.27
N LEU A 648 19.84 14.18 10.50
CA LEU A 648 20.04 13.19 9.43
C LEU A 648 18.73 12.91 8.65
N MET A 649 17.56 13.10 9.27
CA MET A 649 16.25 12.98 8.61
C MET A 649 15.89 14.21 7.75
N PHE A 650 16.37 15.41 8.09
CA PHE A 650 16.14 16.61 7.28
C PHE A 650 17.06 16.68 6.04
N ASP A 651 18.24 16.05 6.05
CA ASP A 651 19.10 15.97 4.86
C ASP A 651 18.71 14.82 3.93
N THR A 652 17.68 15.10 3.12
CA THR A 652 17.13 14.21 2.07
C THR A 652 18.15 13.66 1.06
N ARG A 653 19.41 14.13 1.06
CA ARG A 653 20.47 13.65 0.15
C ARG A 653 21.29 12.49 0.73
N ILE A 654 21.40 12.36 2.05
CA ILE A 654 22.32 11.39 2.68
C ILE A 654 21.70 9.99 2.80
N ILE A 655 20.36 9.89 2.85
CA ILE A 655 19.60 8.61 2.98
C ILE A 655 19.73 7.71 1.73
N LYS A 656 20.38 8.17 0.65
CA LYS A 656 20.73 7.34 -0.52
C LYS A 656 22.02 6.53 -0.39
N LEU A 657 22.75 6.60 0.74
CA LEU A 657 23.78 5.58 1.02
C LEU A 657 23.14 4.29 1.58
N PRO A 658 23.59 3.10 1.13
CA PRO A 658 23.03 1.83 1.58
C PRO A 658 23.41 1.55 3.04
N LEU A 659 22.52 1.92 3.98
CA LEU A 659 22.65 1.61 5.41
C LEU A 659 22.80 0.08 5.66
N SER A 660 22.29 -0.74 4.74
CA SER A 660 22.50 -2.18 4.67
C SER A 660 23.98 -2.59 4.64
N ALA A 661 24.86 -1.83 3.98
CA ALA A 661 26.29 -2.11 3.97
C ALA A 661 26.95 -1.88 5.34
N PHE A 662 26.54 -0.81 6.04
CA PHE A 662 27.07 -0.49 7.36
C PHE A 662 26.60 -1.53 8.39
N ILE A 663 25.30 -1.84 8.41
CA ILE A 663 24.70 -2.83 9.32
C ILE A 663 25.25 -4.24 9.04
N ALA A 664 25.41 -4.65 7.77
CA ALA A 664 26.01 -5.94 7.43
C ALA A 664 27.49 -6.05 7.86
N SER A 665 28.27 -4.96 7.79
CA SER A 665 29.65 -4.97 8.28
C SER A 665 29.74 -5.08 9.82
N ALA A 666 28.83 -4.41 10.54
CA ALA A 666 28.73 -4.47 11.99
C ALA A 666 28.28 -5.87 12.49
N LEU A 667 27.32 -6.49 11.79
CA LEU A 667 26.88 -7.86 12.06
C LEU A 667 27.98 -8.88 11.75
N ARG A 668 28.70 -8.78 10.61
CA ARG A 668 29.86 -9.65 10.33
C ARG A 668 30.95 -9.52 11.38
N ARG A 669 31.25 -8.30 11.87
CA ARG A 669 32.21 -8.11 12.97
C ARG A 669 31.74 -8.73 14.29
N ARG A 670 30.46 -8.58 14.67
CA ARG A 670 29.94 -9.24 15.89
C ARG A 670 29.91 -10.77 15.79
N ILE A 671 29.56 -11.32 14.62
CA ILE A 671 29.55 -12.79 14.40
C ILE A 671 30.98 -13.34 14.41
N SER A 672 31.95 -12.64 13.80
CA SER A 672 33.37 -13.02 13.84
C SER A 672 33.95 -13.03 15.27
N ILE A 673 33.63 -12.03 16.08
CA ILE A 673 34.06 -11.97 17.50
C ILE A 673 33.38 -13.06 18.34
N SER A 674 32.09 -13.34 18.08
CA SER A 674 31.37 -14.45 18.72
C SER A 674 32.00 -15.81 18.38
N ALA A 675 32.29 -16.08 17.10
CA ALA A 675 32.94 -17.32 16.66
C ALA A 675 34.33 -17.51 17.29
N ALA A 676 35.15 -16.45 17.36
CA ALA A 676 36.45 -16.47 18.01
C ALA A 676 36.36 -16.75 19.53
N SER A 677 35.32 -16.25 20.20
CA SER A 677 35.06 -16.57 21.62
C SER A 677 34.62 -18.03 21.82
N SER A 678 33.84 -18.59 20.89
CA SER A 678 33.36 -19.97 20.94
C SER A 678 34.49 -20.99 20.75
N GLN A 679 35.35 -20.81 19.73
CA GLN A 679 36.55 -21.65 19.55
C GLN A 679 37.51 -21.58 20.75
N ARG A 680 37.71 -20.39 21.34
CA ARG A 680 38.58 -20.23 22.50
C ARG A 680 38.01 -20.91 23.76
N ASN A 681 36.69 -21.02 23.90
CA ASN A 681 36.06 -21.83 24.95
C ASN A 681 36.11 -23.33 24.67
N GLN A 682 35.88 -23.78 23.42
CA GLN A 682 36.00 -25.20 23.07
C GLN A 682 37.41 -25.75 23.32
N HIS A 683 38.47 -25.02 22.96
CA HIS A 683 39.85 -25.41 23.29
C HIS A 683 40.10 -25.48 24.81
N ARG A 684 39.49 -24.61 25.62
CA ARG A 684 39.66 -24.57 27.08
C ARG A 684 38.88 -25.69 27.79
N ILE A 685 37.79 -26.17 27.20
CA ILE A 685 37.03 -27.34 27.67
C ILE A 685 37.76 -28.63 27.26
N GLY A 686 38.26 -28.71 26.01
CA GLY A 686 39.08 -29.84 25.54
C GLY A 686 40.32 -30.06 26.41
N ALA A 687 41.08 -29.00 26.70
CA ALA A 687 42.27 -29.08 27.54
C ALA A 687 41.98 -29.61 28.97
N LYS A 688 40.81 -29.30 29.55
CA LYS A 688 40.40 -29.85 30.86
C LYS A 688 39.95 -31.31 30.78
N ALA A 689 39.35 -31.74 29.68
CA ALA A 689 38.96 -33.14 29.48
C ALA A 689 40.20 -34.07 29.29
N THR A 690 41.24 -33.59 28.61
CA THR A 690 42.50 -34.34 28.42
C THR A 690 43.28 -34.50 29.73
N GLN A 691 43.15 -33.55 30.67
CA GLN A 691 43.84 -33.61 31.96
C GLN A 691 43.14 -34.56 32.96
N PHE A 692 41.82 -34.77 32.84
CA PHE A 692 41.08 -35.75 33.66
C PHE A 692 41.27 -37.19 33.20
N THR A 693 41.40 -37.44 31.89
CA THR A 693 41.61 -38.79 31.33
C THR A 693 43.00 -39.35 31.61
N HIS A 694 44.01 -38.48 31.80
CA HIS A 694 45.37 -38.91 32.15
C HIS A 694 45.57 -39.36 33.61
N VAL A 695 44.61 -39.08 34.50
CA VAL A 695 44.67 -39.48 35.93
C VAL A 695 43.90 -40.77 36.20
N THR A 696 42.91 -41.12 35.36
CA THR A 696 42.17 -42.38 35.47
C THR A 696 42.84 -43.54 34.72
N SER A 697 43.59 -43.27 33.63
CA SER A 697 44.27 -44.30 32.84
C SER A 697 45.47 -44.98 33.53
N SER A 698 45.94 -44.48 34.69
CA SER A 698 47.12 -44.99 35.40
C SER A 698 46.78 -45.86 36.61
N ARG A 699 45.52 -46.33 36.77
CA ARG A 699 45.09 -47.17 37.90
C ARG A 699 44.51 -48.54 37.51
N GLU A 700 44.43 -48.87 36.22
CA GLU A 700 43.90 -50.15 35.71
C GLU A 700 44.89 -50.90 34.79
N ARG A 701 46.17 -50.98 35.21
CA ARG A 701 47.10 -52.04 34.77
C ARG A 701 47.93 -52.50 35.97
N GLY A 702 47.40 -53.49 36.68
CA GLY A 702 47.93 -53.97 37.96
C GLY A 702 46.92 -54.88 38.65
N GLY A 703 46.50 -55.92 37.94
CA GLY A 703 45.44 -56.87 38.29
C GLY A 703 45.15 -57.75 37.09
#